data_AF-A0A813LPZ6-F1
#
_entry.id   AF-A0A813LPZ6-F1
#
_cell.length_a   1.000
_cell.length_b   1.000
_cell.length_c   1.000
_cell.angle_alpha   90.00
_cell.angle_beta   90.00
_cell.angle_gamma   90.00
#
_symmetry.space_group_name_H-M   'P 1'
#
loop_
_entity.id
_entity.type
_entity.pdbx_description
1 polymer ?
#
loop_
_entity_poly.entity_id
_entity_poly.type
_entity_poly.pdbx_seq_one_letter_code
_entity_poly.pdbx_strand_id
1 'polypeptide(L)'
;VRMSSAGPTLMSRAQSDGMGPLMTKAQSDGMGPLMMKAVSDGSTVTTVRSGYGSGSLKVVDELDDEMRDICTRIDTDGNGFISKLELVAALQRDPVVAALVLPGKDSSQLMSCEETFDEIDAMFDQIACGKQRVKYCHFAEHFRKAASETVSNTSEMRALYDLIDADGNGGISKLELLAAVQANTEVAAFLLPGMKSNHVMNCEKTFDAVNGVFQAIASGKRRIDFADFEAYFKKVTCFAPRPRLGVDRANTRVFIIGPGFGQQLNPRQSAMIIQAGYQVKWCFSIPNPEVPNFPVQPYLDHIKAEMDAFQPDVVCAASKGGVYLVGLWQMGYWRGPSVLINAHPTCKQLPEDVPIVLAQGGNDEVYPTPRAELERIVATGSPNRCLLYYVANSGVMPSGQHTRVGDFHNMESLVSRDMLPRLVDATLCPDGPEVHLLRSWRDRLGEGRLAAEEWLGYSPERLRKRWVSRGMDEQKLREVPRGSEEFQNVAAVFKTAPKEPPAYLMTTQAMWDRVTILSIQRVENGLQEEGSTKPYYDSLRRTLDDQGVEFEPGTHTCWAFHGAQPDAIESIISNPLAGFQPLASGTRNSNVWGSGTYFARDPKYVADGGFCGQPAPDGTRRMLMCLLMSGMPCLGDPLHKGVLPIRNKPHRYNSSVDSLSSPEIIVVQHPGGALPAYLITFA
;
A
#
# COMPACT_ATOMS: atom_id res chain seq x y z
N VAL A 1 -46.38 43.18 0.83
CA VAL A 1 -47.71 43.12 1.49
C VAL A 1 -47.52 42.54 2.90
N ARG A 2 -48.46 42.76 3.84
CA ARG A 2 -48.43 42.22 5.23
C ARG A 2 -48.61 40.66 5.22
N MET A 3 -48.47 39.87 6.29
CA MET A 3 -48.60 40.07 7.75
C MET A 3 -47.64 39.19 8.59
N SER A 4 -47.67 39.39 9.91
CA SER A 4 -46.96 38.65 10.97
C SER A 4 -47.92 37.93 11.94
N SER A 5 -47.52 36.76 12.46
CA SER A 5 -48.08 36.09 13.66
C SER A 5 -47.00 35.13 14.19
N ALA A 6 -46.48 35.23 15.42
CA ALA A 6 -47.09 35.08 16.76
C ALA A 6 -47.10 33.62 17.27
N GLY A 7 -46.66 33.40 18.52
CA GLY A 7 -46.56 32.11 19.21
C GLY A 7 -47.90 31.58 19.79
N PRO A 8 -47.91 30.67 20.80
CA PRO A 8 -47.11 30.72 22.03
C PRO A 8 -45.90 29.72 22.01
N THR A 9 -45.39 29.00 23.04
CA THR A 9 -45.83 28.65 24.42
C THR A 9 -44.62 28.37 25.36
N LEU A 10 -44.87 28.07 26.64
CA LEU A 10 -43.89 27.81 27.72
C LEU A 10 -44.01 26.40 28.33
N MET A 11 -43.03 26.07 29.19
CA MET A 11 -42.90 24.94 30.17
C MET A 11 -41.84 23.91 29.78
N SER A 12 -40.94 23.46 30.66
CA SER A 12 -40.39 24.03 31.91
C SER A 12 -39.01 23.39 32.15
N ARG A 13 -38.10 24.03 32.91
CA ARG A 13 -36.75 23.48 33.15
C ARG A 13 -36.33 23.67 34.61
N ALA A 14 -36.31 22.59 35.37
CA ALA A 14 -35.78 22.56 36.73
C ALA A 14 -34.24 22.44 36.72
N GLN A 15 -33.61 22.91 37.80
CA GLN A 15 -32.18 22.74 38.08
C GLN A 15 -31.99 21.56 39.03
N SER A 16 -30.92 20.80 38.84
CA SER A 16 -30.11 20.33 39.97
C SER A 16 -28.73 19.83 39.54
N ASP A 17 -27.83 20.07 40.48
CA ASP A 17 -26.40 19.81 40.53
C ASP A 17 -25.99 18.34 40.29
N GLY A 18 -24.70 18.11 40.02
CA GLY A 18 -24.13 16.78 39.86
C GLY A 18 -23.18 16.37 41.00
N MET A 19 -22.81 15.09 41.01
CA MET A 19 -21.65 14.55 41.73
C MET A 19 -20.91 13.56 40.82
N GLY A 20 -19.59 13.45 40.97
CA GLY A 20 -18.77 12.46 40.28
C GLY A 20 -18.56 11.17 41.10
N PRO A 21 -18.08 10.07 40.48
CA PRO A 21 -17.78 8.82 41.19
C PRO A 21 -16.36 8.80 41.79
N LEU A 22 -16.19 8.10 42.91
CA LEU A 22 -14.89 7.79 43.51
C LEU A 22 -14.20 6.59 42.82
N MET A 23 -12.89 6.46 43.03
CA MET A 23 -12.16 5.21 42.81
C MET A 23 -12.50 4.16 43.88
N THR A 24 -12.43 2.88 43.51
CA THR A 24 -12.09 1.77 44.42
C THR A 24 -11.06 0.84 43.76
N LYS A 25 -10.23 0.18 44.59
CA LYS A 25 -9.23 -0.81 44.20
C LYS A 25 -9.39 -2.08 45.06
N ALA A 26 -9.28 -3.24 44.43
CA ALA A 26 -8.81 -4.53 44.97
C ALA A 26 -8.35 -5.35 43.74
N GLN A 27 -7.29 -6.18 43.71
CA GLN A 27 -6.75 -7.17 44.66
C GLN A 27 -7.69 -8.38 44.89
N SER A 28 -7.24 -9.63 44.86
CA SER A 28 -5.96 -10.22 44.39
C SER A 28 -6.10 -11.75 44.25
N ASP A 29 -5.02 -12.44 43.85
CA ASP A 29 -4.75 -13.89 44.05
C ASP A 29 -5.58 -14.90 43.21
N GLY A 30 -5.09 -16.12 42.90
CA GLY A 30 -3.71 -16.64 43.06
C GLY A 30 -3.59 -18.18 42.97
N MET A 31 -2.62 -18.69 42.20
CA MET A 31 -2.24 -20.12 42.04
C MET A 31 -3.31 -21.08 41.46
N GLY A 32 -2.99 -22.23 40.86
CA GLY A 32 -1.67 -22.82 40.54
C GLY A 32 -1.80 -24.01 39.54
N PRO A 33 -0.69 -24.54 38.99
CA PRO A 33 -0.70 -25.49 37.86
C PRO A 33 -0.70 -26.97 38.29
N LEU A 34 -1.09 -27.86 37.37
CA LEU A 34 -0.87 -29.31 37.47
C LEU A 34 -0.45 -29.93 36.12
N MET A 35 0.08 -31.15 36.17
CA MET A 35 1.07 -31.66 35.21
C MET A 35 0.66 -33.02 34.60
N MET A 36 1.35 -33.42 33.52
CA MET A 36 1.29 -34.75 32.86
C MET A 36 -0.02 -35.02 32.07
N LYS A 37 -0.02 -35.94 31.07
CA LYS A 37 0.94 -37.01 30.74
C LYS A 37 0.97 -37.29 29.22
N ALA A 38 2.08 -37.82 28.72
CA ALA A 38 2.22 -38.31 27.35
C ALA A 38 2.35 -39.84 27.29
N VAL A 39 1.73 -40.45 26.28
CA VAL A 39 1.80 -41.84 25.79
C VAL A 39 1.43 -41.70 24.31
N SER A 40 2.29 -41.81 23.30
CA SER A 40 3.25 -42.85 22.88
C SER A 40 2.61 -44.02 22.11
N ASP A 41 3.26 -44.36 20.98
CA ASP A 41 3.12 -45.58 20.16
C ASP A 41 1.79 -45.79 19.39
N GLY A 42 1.78 -46.25 18.14
CA GLY A 42 2.89 -46.47 17.20
C GLY A 42 2.52 -47.40 16.03
N SER A 43 3.34 -47.44 14.97
CA SER A 43 3.31 -48.40 13.83
C SER A 43 2.10 -48.30 12.87
N THR A 44 2.12 -48.75 11.59
CA THR A 44 3.20 -49.35 10.77
C THR A 44 3.03 -48.98 9.27
N VAL A 45 4.10 -49.14 8.48
CA VAL A 45 4.14 -48.95 7.00
C VAL A 45 3.49 -50.14 6.25
N THR A 46 2.86 -49.89 5.09
CA THR A 46 2.76 -50.87 3.99
C THR A 46 2.69 -50.15 2.64
N THR A 47 3.46 -50.62 1.64
CA THR A 47 3.61 -49.98 0.31
C THR A 47 3.36 -50.98 -0.81
N VAL A 48 2.53 -50.64 -1.82
CA VAL A 48 2.31 -51.45 -3.04
C VAL A 48 2.17 -50.55 -4.29
N ARG A 49 2.64 -51.01 -5.45
CA ARG A 49 2.59 -50.36 -6.79
C ARG A 49 1.82 -51.27 -7.77
N SER A 50 1.26 -50.86 -8.91
CA SER A 50 1.27 -49.60 -9.69
C SER A 50 -0.03 -49.56 -10.54
N GLY A 51 -0.37 -48.58 -11.41
CA GLY A 51 0.34 -47.38 -11.88
C GLY A 51 -0.35 -46.78 -13.13
N TYR A 52 0.24 -45.74 -13.73
CA TYR A 52 -0.19 -45.01 -14.95
C TYR A 52 -1.54 -44.27 -14.89
N GLY A 53 -1.63 -42.95 -15.17
CA GLY A 53 -0.56 -41.96 -15.36
C GLY A 53 -1.08 -40.60 -15.87
N SER A 54 -0.47 -39.50 -15.39
CA SER A 54 -0.54 -38.16 -15.98
C SER A 54 0.68 -37.34 -15.51
N GLY A 55 1.39 -36.72 -16.45
CA GLY A 55 2.82 -36.39 -16.29
C GLY A 55 3.19 -34.99 -15.82
N SER A 56 2.36 -34.29 -15.03
CA SER A 56 2.59 -32.86 -14.69
C SER A 56 2.74 -32.53 -13.20
N LEU A 57 2.52 -33.47 -12.28
CA LEU A 57 2.56 -33.21 -10.83
C LEU A 57 3.84 -33.70 -10.14
N LYS A 58 4.51 -34.73 -10.67
CA LYS A 58 5.66 -35.38 -10.00
C LYS A 58 6.92 -34.51 -9.94
N VAL A 59 7.18 -33.71 -10.98
CA VAL A 59 8.41 -32.90 -11.10
C VAL A 59 8.52 -31.86 -9.98
N VAL A 60 7.38 -31.40 -9.43
CA VAL A 60 7.35 -30.41 -8.35
C VAL A 60 7.70 -31.05 -7.00
N ASP A 61 7.11 -32.21 -6.69
CA ASP A 61 7.44 -32.97 -5.46
C ASP A 61 8.88 -33.50 -5.50
N GLU A 62 9.34 -34.01 -6.65
CA GLU A 62 10.68 -34.59 -6.82
C GLU A 62 11.80 -33.53 -6.60
N LEU A 63 11.55 -32.26 -6.95
CA LEU A 63 12.46 -31.13 -6.66
C LEU A 63 12.48 -30.71 -5.18
N ASP A 64 11.34 -30.81 -4.48
CA ASP A 64 11.22 -30.37 -3.08
C ASP A 64 11.84 -31.37 -2.08
N ASP A 65 11.99 -32.63 -2.49
CA ASP A 65 12.83 -33.63 -1.81
C ASP A 65 14.33 -33.47 -2.17
N GLU A 66 14.69 -33.22 -3.44
CA GLU A 66 16.09 -33.06 -3.86
C GLU A 66 16.76 -31.82 -3.25
N MET A 67 16.07 -30.67 -3.25
CA MET A 67 16.57 -29.44 -2.61
C MET A 67 16.67 -29.58 -1.08
N ARG A 68 15.85 -30.45 -0.48
CA ARG A 68 15.86 -30.74 0.96
C ARG A 68 17.02 -31.66 1.33
N ASP A 69 17.30 -32.69 0.52
CA ASP A 69 18.49 -33.54 0.65
C ASP A 69 19.77 -32.67 0.58
N ILE A 70 19.85 -31.77 -0.42
CA ILE A 70 20.97 -30.82 -0.56
C ILE A 70 21.11 -29.92 0.67
N CYS A 71 20.02 -29.38 1.23
CA CYS A 71 20.10 -28.61 2.48
C CYS A 71 20.64 -29.46 3.65
N THR A 72 20.20 -30.72 3.80
CA THR A 72 20.70 -31.64 4.85
C THR A 72 22.12 -32.15 4.61
N ARG A 73 22.68 -32.02 3.41
CA ARG A 73 24.11 -32.28 3.13
C ARG A 73 25.00 -31.09 3.49
N ILE A 74 24.43 -29.91 3.66
CA ILE A 74 25.13 -28.69 4.05
C ILE A 74 25.12 -28.55 5.57
N ASP A 75 23.94 -28.44 6.16
CA ASP A 75 23.72 -28.38 7.62
C ASP A 75 24.26 -29.66 8.25
N THR A 76 25.38 -29.52 8.97
CA THR A 76 26.18 -30.67 9.45
C THR A 76 26.00 -30.92 10.95
N ASP A 77 25.39 -29.98 11.69
CA ASP A 77 24.95 -30.21 13.08
C ASP A 77 23.45 -30.62 13.19
N GLY A 78 22.68 -30.43 12.12
CA GLY A 78 21.26 -30.81 12.01
C GLY A 78 20.27 -29.80 12.58
N ASN A 79 20.68 -28.53 12.80
CA ASN A 79 19.85 -27.53 13.49
C ASN A 79 18.69 -26.95 12.66
N GLY A 80 18.63 -27.21 11.35
CA GLY A 80 17.64 -26.67 10.41
C GLY A 80 18.02 -25.32 9.80
N PHE A 81 19.29 -24.90 9.96
CA PHE A 81 19.83 -23.66 9.42
C PHE A 81 21.25 -23.88 8.91
N ILE A 82 21.54 -23.31 7.74
CA ILE A 82 22.86 -23.31 7.10
C ILE A 82 23.64 -22.08 7.58
N SER A 83 24.82 -22.27 8.17
CA SER A 83 25.80 -21.20 8.37
C SER A 83 26.79 -21.09 7.20
N LYS A 84 27.47 -19.94 7.08
CA LYS A 84 28.50 -19.70 6.06
C LYS A 84 29.63 -20.74 6.12
N LEU A 85 30.03 -21.17 7.33
CA LEU A 85 31.07 -22.18 7.52
C LEU A 85 30.63 -23.56 7.02
N GLU A 86 29.38 -23.94 7.25
CA GLU A 86 28.82 -25.21 6.77
C GLU A 86 28.66 -25.22 5.26
N LEU A 87 28.23 -24.10 4.66
CA LEU A 87 28.18 -23.95 3.20
C LEU A 87 29.57 -24.07 2.59
N VAL A 88 30.56 -23.32 3.08
CA VAL A 88 31.97 -23.39 2.63
C VAL A 88 32.53 -24.82 2.77
N ALA A 89 32.29 -25.49 3.90
CA ALA A 89 32.72 -26.88 4.10
C ALA A 89 32.01 -27.88 3.17
N ALA A 90 30.72 -27.66 2.87
CA ALA A 90 29.96 -28.51 1.95
C ALA A 90 30.42 -28.35 0.50
N LEU A 91 30.75 -27.13 0.05
CA LEU A 91 31.29 -26.84 -1.30
C LEU A 91 32.66 -27.49 -1.55
N GLN A 92 33.42 -27.77 -0.49
CA GLN A 92 34.67 -28.55 -0.56
C GLN A 92 34.45 -30.07 -0.44
N ARG A 93 33.31 -30.52 0.11
CA ARG A 93 33.02 -31.93 0.44
C ARG A 93 32.17 -32.65 -0.60
N ASP A 94 31.17 -31.98 -1.17
CA ASP A 94 30.18 -32.57 -2.08
C ASP A 94 30.17 -31.82 -3.42
N PRO A 95 30.64 -32.45 -4.52
CA PRO A 95 30.60 -31.87 -5.86
C PRO A 95 29.20 -31.51 -6.36
N VAL A 96 28.13 -32.13 -5.85
CA VAL A 96 26.74 -31.80 -6.21
C VAL A 96 26.33 -30.46 -5.61
N VAL A 97 26.71 -30.20 -4.36
CA VAL A 97 26.50 -28.89 -3.71
C VAL A 97 27.31 -27.82 -4.43
N ALA A 98 28.57 -28.11 -4.79
CA ALA A 98 29.40 -27.19 -5.58
C ALA A 98 28.78 -26.87 -6.95
N ALA A 99 28.29 -27.86 -7.69
CA ALA A 99 27.70 -27.67 -9.00
C ALA A 99 26.37 -26.88 -8.98
N LEU A 100 25.57 -26.99 -7.91
CA LEU A 100 24.34 -26.20 -7.75
C LEU A 100 24.63 -24.74 -7.39
N VAL A 101 25.59 -24.51 -6.50
CA VAL A 101 25.84 -23.20 -5.88
C VAL A 101 26.82 -22.35 -6.70
N LEU A 102 27.79 -22.98 -7.39
CA LEU A 102 28.75 -22.34 -8.29
C LEU A 102 28.81 -23.07 -9.64
N PRO A 103 27.73 -23.06 -10.44
CA PRO A 103 27.67 -23.79 -11.71
C PRO A 103 28.76 -23.34 -12.68
N GLY A 104 29.69 -24.26 -12.98
CA GLY A 104 30.75 -24.07 -13.97
C GLY A 104 32.10 -23.54 -13.44
N LYS A 105 32.26 -23.33 -12.11
CA LYS A 105 33.56 -23.01 -11.50
C LYS A 105 34.15 -24.21 -10.74
N ASP A 106 35.48 -24.24 -10.61
CA ASP A 106 36.22 -25.29 -9.90
C ASP A 106 36.34 -24.95 -8.40
N SER A 107 35.62 -25.67 -7.53
CA SER A 107 35.64 -25.46 -6.08
C SER A 107 36.86 -26.05 -5.37
N SER A 108 37.81 -26.68 -6.08
CA SER A 108 38.98 -27.32 -5.45
C SER A 108 39.96 -26.34 -4.78
N GLN A 109 39.93 -25.05 -5.16
CA GLN A 109 40.82 -24.00 -4.62
C GLN A 109 40.08 -22.92 -3.80
N LEU A 110 38.88 -23.25 -3.30
CA LEU A 110 37.93 -22.33 -2.64
C LEU A 110 38.48 -21.62 -1.37
N MET A 111 39.52 -22.16 -0.72
CA MET A 111 40.20 -21.54 0.45
C MET A 111 41.57 -20.91 0.09
N SER A 112 41.91 -20.84 -1.19
CA SER A 112 43.14 -20.24 -1.72
C SER A 112 42.90 -19.27 -2.89
N CYS A 113 41.65 -19.07 -3.28
CA CYS A 113 41.22 -18.11 -4.30
C CYS A 113 40.29 -17.07 -3.64
N GLU A 114 40.79 -15.85 -3.46
CA GLU A 114 40.08 -14.72 -2.84
C GLU A 114 38.78 -14.39 -3.60
N GLU A 115 38.86 -14.32 -4.94
CA GLU A 115 37.73 -14.10 -5.85
C GLU A 115 36.60 -15.13 -5.68
N THR A 116 36.93 -16.42 -5.57
CA THR A 116 35.92 -17.48 -5.36
C THR A 116 35.34 -17.46 -3.95
N PHE A 117 36.10 -17.00 -2.95
CA PHE A 117 35.60 -16.86 -1.58
C PHE A 117 34.62 -15.68 -1.45
N ASP A 118 34.96 -14.53 -2.05
CA ASP A 118 34.12 -13.33 -2.04
C ASP A 118 32.80 -13.53 -2.82
N GLU A 119 32.80 -14.30 -3.91
CA GLU A 119 31.56 -14.70 -4.60
C GLU A 119 30.63 -15.54 -3.72
N ILE A 120 31.17 -16.47 -2.94
CA ILE A 120 30.39 -17.28 -1.98
C ILE A 120 29.87 -16.41 -0.84
N ASP A 121 30.66 -15.43 -0.38
CA ASP A 121 30.24 -14.48 0.66
C ASP A 121 29.09 -13.61 0.18
N ALA A 122 29.22 -12.98 -0.99
CA ALA A 122 28.20 -12.15 -1.60
C ALA A 122 26.89 -12.93 -1.83
N MET A 123 26.97 -14.18 -2.30
CA MET A 123 25.81 -15.04 -2.49
C MET A 123 25.20 -15.50 -1.15
N PHE A 124 26.01 -15.82 -0.14
CA PHE A 124 25.50 -16.15 1.19
C PHE A 124 24.77 -14.96 1.83
N ASP A 125 25.34 -13.76 1.77
CA ASP A 125 24.73 -12.54 2.31
C ASP A 125 23.45 -12.12 1.54
N GLN A 126 23.38 -12.38 0.23
CA GLN A 126 22.15 -12.22 -0.57
C GLN A 126 21.02 -13.15 -0.09
N ILE A 127 21.31 -14.42 0.21
CA ILE A 127 20.30 -15.37 0.72
C ILE A 127 19.96 -15.10 2.20
N ALA A 128 20.95 -14.66 2.99
CA ALA A 128 20.79 -14.43 4.41
C ALA A 128 20.15 -13.06 4.76
N CYS A 129 20.20 -12.10 3.84
CA CYS A 129 19.83 -10.70 4.07
C CYS A 129 20.52 -10.12 5.31
N GLY A 130 21.84 -10.27 5.39
CA GLY A 130 22.68 -9.80 6.51
C GLY A 130 22.55 -10.58 7.83
N LYS A 131 22.00 -11.80 7.80
CA LYS A 131 21.91 -12.70 8.97
C LYS A 131 23.07 -13.70 8.98
N GLN A 132 23.49 -14.13 10.16
CA GLN A 132 24.60 -15.08 10.32
C GLN A 132 24.24 -16.55 9.99
N ARG A 133 22.95 -16.85 9.73
CA ARG A 133 22.42 -18.19 9.41
C ARG A 133 21.21 -18.09 8.48
N VAL A 134 21.10 -19.02 7.54
CA VAL A 134 20.01 -19.14 6.54
C VAL A 134 19.08 -20.29 6.92
N LYS A 135 17.74 -20.11 6.82
CA LYS A 135 16.79 -21.23 6.92
C LYS A 135 16.68 -21.98 5.61
N TYR A 136 16.51 -23.31 5.65
CA TYR A 136 16.34 -24.16 4.46
C TYR A 136 15.30 -23.61 3.47
N CYS A 137 14.15 -23.14 3.96
CA CYS A 137 13.09 -22.59 3.11
C CYS A 137 13.56 -21.39 2.28
N HIS A 138 14.34 -20.47 2.84
CA HIS A 138 14.86 -19.31 2.12
C HIS A 138 15.94 -19.71 1.11
N PHE A 139 16.80 -20.67 1.46
CA PHE A 139 17.80 -21.23 0.55
C PHE A 139 17.13 -21.86 -0.68
N ALA A 140 16.18 -22.78 -0.46
CA ALA A 140 15.40 -23.40 -1.54
C ALA A 140 14.53 -22.39 -2.31
N GLU A 141 14.01 -21.34 -1.68
CA GLU A 141 13.26 -20.26 -2.36
C GLU A 141 14.15 -19.41 -3.28
N HIS A 142 15.39 -19.11 -2.87
CA HIS A 142 16.35 -18.41 -3.72
C HIS A 142 16.66 -19.19 -5.01
N PHE A 143 16.99 -20.49 -4.90
CA PHE A 143 17.29 -21.30 -6.09
C PHE A 143 16.04 -21.59 -6.94
N ARG A 144 14.85 -21.74 -6.35
CA ARG A 144 13.58 -21.80 -7.11
C ARG A 144 13.29 -20.48 -7.86
N LYS A 145 13.62 -19.33 -7.27
CA LYS A 145 13.50 -18.03 -7.95
C LYS A 145 14.49 -17.91 -9.10
N ALA A 146 15.77 -18.24 -8.89
CA ALA A 146 16.78 -18.26 -9.94
C ALA A 146 16.40 -19.19 -11.10
N ALA A 147 15.81 -20.36 -10.82
CA ALA A 147 15.34 -21.29 -11.85
C ALA A 147 14.07 -20.81 -12.60
N SER A 148 13.24 -19.95 -12.00
CA SER A 148 11.98 -19.48 -12.58
C SER A 148 12.03 -18.08 -13.21
N GLU A 149 13.06 -17.27 -12.93
CA GLU A 149 13.30 -15.96 -13.60
C GLU A 149 14.05 -16.08 -14.94
N THR A 150 14.14 -17.29 -15.50
CA THR A 150 14.73 -17.52 -16.84
C THR A 150 13.68 -17.25 -17.94
N VAL A 151 14.02 -16.40 -18.92
CA VAL A 151 13.14 -15.83 -19.97
C VAL A 151 12.17 -14.76 -19.39
N SER A 152 12.12 -13.50 -19.85
CA SER A 152 12.37 -13.03 -21.22
C SER A 152 13.31 -11.83 -21.40
N ASN A 153 13.56 -10.98 -20.38
CA ASN A 153 14.26 -9.70 -20.58
C ASN A 153 15.68 -9.67 -19.97
N THR A 154 15.99 -10.59 -19.06
CA THR A 154 17.27 -10.61 -18.31
C THR A 154 18.48 -10.81 -19.22
N SER A 155 18.36 -11.70 -20.22
CA SER A 155 19.45 -12.05 -21.15
C SER A 155 19.89 -10.88 -22.01
N GLU A 156 18.96 -10.01 -22.42
CA GLU A 156 19.25 -8.80 -23.21
C GLU A 156 19.95 -7.74 -22.34
N MET A 157 19.49 -7.54 -21.10
CA MET A 157 20.16 -6.64 -20.14
C MET A 157 21.56 -7.14 -19.75
N ARG A 158 21.75 -8.46 -19.62
CA ARG A 158 23.04 -9.11 -19.37
C ARG A 158 24.00 -8.87 -20.55
N ALA A 159 23.55 -9.12 -21.78
CA ALA A 159 24.34 -8.87 -22.99
C ALA A 159 24.71 -7.38 -23.16
N LEU A 160 23.78 -6.46 -22.87
CA LEU A 160 24.05 -5.01 -22.87
C LEU A 160 25.04 -4.59 -21.77
N TYR A 161 25.00 -5.22 -20.60
CA TYR A 161 25.96 -4.97 -19.53
C TYR A 161 27.37 -5.43 -19.91
N ASP A 162 27.51 -6.67 -20.37
CA ASP A 162 28.81 -7.28 -20.74
C ASP A 162 29.43 -6.60 -21.97
N LEU A 163 28.61 -5.96 -22.80
CA LEU A 163 29.02 -5.11 -23.93
C LEU A 163 29.55 -3.72 -23.48
N ILE A 164 29.25 -3.28 -22.27
CA ILE A 164 29.77 -2.03 -21.67
C ILE A 164 30.99 -2.31 -20.80
N ASP A 165 31.00 -3.42 -20.05
CA ASP A 165 32.07 -3.85 -19.13
C ASP A 165 33.31 -4.38 -19.89
N ALA A 166 33.93 -3.50 -20.68
CA ALA A 166 34.89 -3.87 -21.72
C ALA A 166 36.25 -4.43 -21.24
N ASP A 167 36.58 -4.32 -19.95
CA ASP A 167 37.74 -5.00 -19.32
C ASP A 167 37.36 -6.35 -18.67
N GLY A 168 36.06 -6.67 -18.57
CA GLY A 168 35.54 -7.90 -17.97
C GLY A 168 35.63 -7.97 -16.44
N ASN A 169 35.86 -6.86 -15.73
CA ASN A 169 36.00 -6.86 -14.26
C ASN A 169 34.71 -7.14 -13.48
N GLY A 170 33.56 -7.24 -14.16
CA GLY A 170 32.24 -7.42 -13.55
C GLY A 170 31.60 -6.12 -13.07
N GLY A 171 32.09 -4.94 -13.47
CA GLY A 171 31.72 -3.66 -12.86
C GLY A 171 31.94 -2.44 -13.75
N ILE A 172 30.90 -1.95 -14.42
CA ILE A 172 31.00 -0.83 -15.37
C ILE A 172 31.47 0.46 -14.67
N SER A 173 32.60 1.04 -15.10
CA SER A 173 33.01 2.40 -14.72
C SER A 173 32.35 3.49 -15.58
N LYS A 174 32.48 4.73 -15.13
CA LYS A 174 32.06 5.91 -15.90
C LYS A 174 32.81 6.04 -17.23
N LEU A 175 34.06 5.56 -17.32
CA LEU A 175 34.83 5.63 -18.56
C LEU A 175 34.35 4.60 -19.59
N GLU A 176 34.08 3.37 -19.13
CA GLU A 176 33.46 2.30 -19.93
C GLU A 176 32.08 2.70 -20.45
N LEU A 177 31.20 3.27 -19.61
CA LEU A 177 29.88 3.73 -20.05
C LEU A 177 29.99 4.85 -21.12
N LEU A 178 30.91 5.80 -20.96
CA LEU A 178 31.17 6.85 -21.96
C LEU A 178 31.73 6.27 -23.27
N ALA A 179 32.66 5.31 -23.18
CA ALA A 179 33.24 4.65 -24.34
C ALA A 179 32.19 3.82 -25.10
N ALA A 180 31.36 3.06 -24.41
CA ALA A 180 30.32 2.22 -25.01
C ALA A 180 29.21 3.05 -25.69
N VAL A 181 28.77 4.17 -25.08
CA VAL A 181 27.81 5.10 -25.71
C VAL A 181 28.40 5.82 -26.93
N GLN A 182 29.73 6.01 -26.98
CA GLN A 182 30.40 6.59 -28.14
C GLN A 182 30.67 5.56 -29.26
N ALA A 183 30.98 4.31 -28.90
CA ALA A 183 31.37 3.26 -29.83
C ALA A 183 30.18 2.46 -30.39
N ASN A 184 29.09 2.32 -29.62
CA ASN A 184 27.96 1.48 -29.96
C ASN A 184 26.62 2.26 -29.94
N THR A 185 25.97 2.30 -31.11
CA THR A 185 24.69 3.00 -31.33
C THR A 185 23.51 2.37 -30.58
N GLU A 186 23.55 1.06 -30.32
CA GLU A 186 22.50 0.31 -29.62
C GLU A 186 22.56 0.59 -28.11
N VAL A 187 23.76 0.52 -27.51
CA VAL A 187 24.03 0.97 -26.14
C VAL A 187 23.58 2.43 -25.96
N ALA A 188 23.91 3.29 -26.91
CA ALA A 188 23.49 4.69 -26.89
C ALA A 188 21.97 4.88 -26.99
N ALA A 189 21.28 4.11 -27.84
CA ALA A 189 19.83 4.18 -27.99
C ALA A 189 19.09 3.62 -26.76
N PHE A 190 19.64 2.60 -26.10
CA PHE A 190 19.12 2.02 -24.86
C PHE A 190 19.27 2.97 -23.67
N LEU A 191 20.45 3.58 -23.50
CA LEU A 191 20.75 4.46 -22.37
C LEU A 191 20.22 5.90 -22.54
N LEU A 192 20.19 6.43 -23.76
CA LEU A 192 19.77 7.80 -24.09
C LEU A 192 18.82 7.85 -25.31
N PRO A 193 17.64 7.22 -25.24
CA PRO A 193 16.70 7.16 -26.36
C PRO A 193 16.33 8.55 -26.89
N GLY A 194 16.53 8.74 -28.20
CA GLY A 194 16.24 9.99 -28.90
C GLY A 194 17.41 10.98 -29.02
N MET A 195 18.56 10.73 -28.39
CA MET A 195 19.78 11.55 -28.61
C MET A 195 20.69 10.99 -29.70
N LYS A 196 21.34 11.90 -30.45
CA LYS A 196 22.40 11.54 -31.42
C LYS A 196 23.75 11.48 -30.70
N SER A 197 24.21 10.27 -30.41
CA SER A 197 25.38 10.00 -29.56
C SER A 197 26.74 10.17 -30.24
N ASN A 198 26.79 10.37 -31.56
CA ASN A 198 28.00 10.26 -32.37
C ASN A 198 29.14 11.26 -32.05
N HIS A 199 28.96 12.18 -31.07
CA HIS A 199 29.98 13.09 -30.57
C HIS A 199 29.93 13.30 -29.03
N VAL A 200 29.79 12.23 -28.21
CA VAL A 200 29.70 12.30 -26.73
C VAL A 200 30.71 13.27 -26.10
N MET A 201 32.01 13.08 -26.38
CA MET A 201 33.09 13.88 -25.79
C MET A 201 33.14 15.35 -26.26
N ASN A 202 32.44 15.70 -27.33
CA ASN A 202 32.39 17.07 -27.87
C ASN A 202 31.02 17.74 -27.63
N CYS A 203 30.13 17.11 -26.85
CA CYS A 203 28.79 17.62 -26.56
C CYS A 203 28.50 17.55 -25.06
N GLU A 204 28.71 18.67 -24.36
CA GLU A 204 28.41 18.88 -22.94
C GLU A 204 27.04 18.29 -22.53
N LYS A 205 25.99 18.53 -23.32
CA LYS A 205 24.63 18.01 -23.09
C LYS A 205 24.53 16.48 -23.13
N THR A 206 25.35 15.81 -23.95
CA THR A 206 25.39 14.35 -24.05
C THR A 206 26.27 13.77 -22.93
N PHE A 207 27.40 14.41 -22.62
CA PHE A 207 28.26 14.06 -21.50
C PHE A 207 27.53 14.13 -20.16
N ASP A 208 26.79 15.22 -19.91
CA ASP A 208 25.95 15.39 -18.71
C ASP A 208 24.83 14.36 -18.65
N ALA A 209 24.24 14.00 -19.78
CA ALA A 209 23.20 12.96 -19.84
C ALA A 209 23.75 11.57 -19.49
N VAL A 210 24.89 11.15 -20.06
CA VAL A 210 25.55 9.88 -19.69
C VAL A 210 26.01 9.91 -18.23
N ASN A 211 26.54 11.03 -17.74
CA ASN A 211 26.93 11.20 -16.34
C ASN A 211 25.71 11.09 -15.40
N GLY A 212 24.57 11.69 -15.77
CA GLY A 212 23.32 11.59 -15.03
C GLY A 212 22.79 10.15 -14.95
N VAL A 213 22.83 9.42 -16.07
CA VAL A 213 22.47 7.98 -16.11
C VAL A 213 23.44 7.17 -15.24
N PHE A 214 24.76 7.38 -15.35
CA PHE A 214 25.76 6.69 -14.53
C PHE A 214 25.48 6.89 -13.03
N GLN A 215 25.29 8.13 -12.58
CA GLN A 215 25.01 8.43 -11.16
C GLN A 215 23.67 7.85 -10.69
N ALA A 216 22.66 7.82 -11.56
CA ALA A 216 21.33 7.31 -11.22
C ALA A 216 21.27 5.76 -11.13
N ILE A 217 22.14 5.06 -11.85
CA ILE A 217 22.35 3.61 -11.70
C ILE A 217 23.24 3.35 -10.48
N ALA A 218 24.47 3.89 -10.48
CA ALA A 218 25.51 3.61 -9.49
C ALA A 218 25.12 4.00 -8.05
N SER A 219 24.14 4.89 -7.86
CA SER A 219 23.61 5.29 -6.55
C SER A 219 24.70 5.81 -5.57
N GLY A 220 25.80 6.36 -6.11
CA GLY A 220 26.97 6.84 -5.36
C GLY A 220 28.20 5.91 -5.37
N LYS A 221 28.10 4.68 -5.91
CA LYS A 221 29.23 3.79 -6.16
C LYS A 221 30.18 4.34 -7.24
N ARG A 222 31.41 3.81 -7.30
CA ARG A 222 32.44 4.18 -8.31
C ARG A 222 32.39 3.34 -9.59
N ARG A 223 31.88 2.12 -9.49
CA ARG A 223 31.50 1.21 -10.59
C ARG A 223 30.03 0.83 -10.38
N ILE A 224 29.34 0.45 -11.45
CA ILE A 224 27.98 -0.11 -11.46
C ILE A 224 28.15 -1.63 -11.52
N ASP A 225 27.55 -2.37 -10.59
CA ASP A 225 27.45 -3.83 -10.73
C ASP A 225 26.20 -4.26 -11.52
N PHE A 226 26.09 -5.54 -11.88
CA PHE A 226 24.95 -6.01 -12.67
C PHE A 226 23.62 -5.91 -11.91
N ALA A 227 23.63 -6.01 -10.58
CA ALA A 227 22.41 -5.86 -9.78
C ALA A 227 21.95 -4.40 -9.74
N ASP A 228 22.85 -3.41 -9.65
CA ASP A 228 22.52 -1.99 -9.82
C ASP A 228 21.90 -1.73 -11.20
N PHE A 229 22.55 -2.23 -12.26
CA PHE A 229 22.12 -2.03 -13.65
C PHE A 229 20.75 -2.65 -13.90
N GLU A 230 20.57 -3.92 -13.55
CA GLU A 230 19.32 -4.64 -13.73
C GLU A 230 18.20 -4.06 -12.87
N ALA A 231 18.47 -3.72 -11.60
CA ALA A 231 17.49 -3.08 -10.72
C ALA A 231 17.10 -1.68 -11.24
N TYR A 232 18.03 -0.91 -11.81
CA TYR A 232 17.72 0.37 -12.43
C TYR A 232 16.81 0.18 -13.65
N PHE A 233 17.15 -0.68 -14.61
CA PHE A 233 16.35 -0.84 -15.82
C PHE A 233 15.00 -1.53 -15.55
N LYS A 234 14.92 -2.52 -14.66
CA LYS A 234 13.64 -3.05 -14.14
C LYS A 234 12.79 -1.93 -13.52
N LYS A 235 13.36 -1.09 -12.62
CA LYS A 235 12.64 0.06 -12.02
C LYS A 235 12.22 1.11 -13.06
N VAL A 236 13.02 1.35 -14.10
CA VAL A 236 12.67 2.27 -15.19
C VAL A 236 11.51 1.73 -16.04
N THR A 237 11.44 0.41 -16.30
CA THR A 237 10.27 -0.20 -16.94
C THR A 237 9.03 -0.20 -16.04
N CYS A 238 9.19 -0.26 -14.72
CA CYS A 238 8.09 -0.18 -13.74
C CYS A 238 7.51 1.24 -13.52
N PHE A 239 7.83 2.23 -14.36
CA PHE A 239 7.14 3.52 -14.39
C PHE A 239 5.88 3.55 -15.28
N ALA A 240 5.48 2.41 -15.86
CA ALA A 240 4.08 2.15 -16.19
C ALA A 240 3.34 1.74 -14.90
N PRO A 241 2.07 2.14 -14.69
CA PRO A 241 1.29 1.63 -13.57
C PRO A 241 1.25 0.10 -13.59
N ARG A 242 1.37 -0.55 -12.42
CA ARG A 242 1.11 -2.00 -12.37
C ARG A 242 -0.31 -2.26 -12.89
N PRO A 243 -0.52 -3.32 -13.71
CA PRO A 243 -1.86 -3.72 -14.11
C PRO A 243 -2.78 -3.83 -12.89
N ARG A 244 -4.07 -3.54 -13.07
CA ARG A 244 -5.08 -3.76 -12.02
C ARG A 244 -4.89 -5.15 -11.45
N LEU A 245 -4.78 -5.26 -10.12
CA LEU A 245 -4.76 -6.54 -9.42
C LEU A 245 -6.16 -7.17 -9.49
N GLY A 246 -6.48 -7.71 -10.66
CA GLY A 246 -7.65 -8.53 -10.89
C GLY A 246 -7.47 -9.86 -10.20
N VAL A 247 -7.82 -9.92 -8.92
CA VAL A 247 -8.09 -11.19 -8.24
C VAL A 247 -9.12 -11.94 -9.08
N ASP A 248 -8.83 -13.19 -9.44
CA ASP A 248 -9.77 -14.02 -10.17
C ASP A 248 -10.89 -14.49 -9.22
N ARG A 249 -11.86 -13.60 -9.02
CA ARG A 249 -13.01 -13.85 -8.16
C ARG A 249 -13.78 -15.11 -8.58
N ALA A 250 -13.81 -15.44 -9.88
CA ALA A 250 -14.53 -16.62 -10.40
C ALA A 250 -13.89 -17.95 -9.98
N ASN A 251 -12.57 -17.99 -9.79
CA ASN A 251 -11.85 -19.16 -9.25
C ASN A 251 -11.59 -19.07 -7.73
N THR A 252 -11.88 -17.94 -7.09
CA THR A 252 -11.69 -17.72 -5.65
C THR A 252 -12.86 -18.27 -4.82
N ARG A 253 -12.56 -19.12 -3.84
CA ARG A 253 -13.53 -19.77 -2.94
C ARG A 253 -13.60 -19.08 -1.59
N VAL A 254 -14.77 -18.53 -1.28
CA VAL A 254 -15.07 -17.81 -0.04
C VAL A 254 -15.97 -18.67 0.84
N PHE A 255 -15.49 -19.07 2.02
CA PHE A 255 -16.27 -19.80 3.01
C PHE A 255 -16.78 -18.84 4.09
N ILE A 256 -18.09 -18.83 4.32
CA ILE A 256 -18.73 -17.88 5.22
C ILE A 256 -19.33 -18.60 6.43
N ILE A 257 -18.87 -18.21 7.62
CA ILE A 257 -19.42 -18.66 8.90
C ILE A 257 -20.75 -17.93 9.11
N GLY A 258 -21.85 -18.65 8.96
CA GLY A 258 -23.20 -18.10 8.80
C GLY A 258 -23.77 -17.30 9.99
N PRO A 259 -23.58 -17.71 11.27
CA PRO A 259 -24.08 -16.97 12.42
C PRO A 259 -23.57 -15.52 12.45
N GLY A 260 -24.48 -14.55 12.39
CA GLY A 260 -24.16 -13.11 12.33
C GLY A 260 -23.88 -12.58 10.92
N PHE A 261 -23.58 -13.43 9.93
CA PHE A 261 -23.26 -13.00 8.57
C PHE A 261 -24.52 -12.85 7.70
N GLY A 262 -25.26 -11.77 7.92
CA GLY A 262 -26.11 -11.11 6.92
C GLY A 262 -27.37 -11.82 6.41
N GLN A 263 -27.39 -13.11 6.09
CA GLN A 263 -28.37 -13.65 5.13
C GLN A 263 -29.86 -13.47 5.52
N GLN A 264 -30.19 -13.44 6.81
CA GLN A 264 -31.56 -13.21 7.33
C GLN A 264 -31.84 -11.77 7.78
N LEU A 265 -30.83 -10.90 7.88
CA LEU A 265 -30.93 -9.55 8.49
C LEU A 265 -30.42 -8.42 7.59
N ASN A 266 -29.33 -8.65 6.86
CA ASN A 266 -28.79 -7.78 5.82
C ASN A 266 -28.44 -8.60 4.56
N PRO A 267 -29.45 -9.02 3.76
CA PRO A 267 -29.23 -9.83 2.55
C PRO A 267 -28.39 -9.11 1.48
N ARG A 268 -28.18 -7.79 1.57
CA ARG A 268 -27.34 -7.03 0.63
C ARG A 268 -25.85 -7.37 0.77
N GLN A 269 -25.36 -7.68 1.97
CA GLN A 269 -23.99 -8.16 2.17
C GLN A 269 -23.77 -9.52 1.51
N SER A 270 -24.68 -10.47 1.75
CA SER A 270 -24.67 -11.80 1.11
C SER A 270 -24.77 -11.70 -0.41
N ALA A 271 -25.67 -10.85 -0.92
CA ALA A 271 -25.84 -10.64 -2.35
C ALA A 271 -24.60 -10.03 -3.01
N MET A 272 -23.92 -9.08 -2.36
CA MET A 272 -22.74 -8.43 -2.93
C MET A 272 -21.56 -9.38 -3.14
N ILE A 273 -21.29 -10.31 -2.21
CA ILE A 273 -20.23 -11.32 -2.42
C ILE A 273 -20.61 -12.26 -3.58
N ILE A 274 -21.86 -12.72 -3.64
CA ILE A 274 -22.32 -13.62 -4.72
C ILE A 274 -22.28 -12.90 -6.10
N GLN A 275 -22.71 -11.63 -6.15
CA GLN A 275 -22.70 -10.81 -7.38
C GLN A 275 -21.29 -10.40 -7.82
N ALA A 276 -20.31 -10.39 -6.91
CA ALA A 276 -18.90 -10.16 -7.24
C ALA A 276 -18.22 -11.34 -7.95
N GLY A 277 -18.91 -12.48 -8.10
CA GLY A 277 -18.45 -13.64 -8.88
C GLY A 277 -17.78 -14.75 -8.08
N TYR A 278 -17.66 -14.61 -6.76
CA TYR A 278 -17.02 -15.61 -5.89
C TYR A 278 -17.72 -16.97 -5.87
N GLN A 279 -16.95 -18.05 -5.73
CA GLN A 279 -17.48 -19.35 -5.34
C GLN A 279 -17.77 -19.32 -3.83
N VAL A 280 -19.03 -19.14 -3.44
CA VAL A 280 -19.40 -18.95 -2.01
C VAL A 280 -20.00 -20.22 -1.40
N LYS A 281 -19.41 -20.69 -0.30
CA LYS A 281 -20.02 -21.70 0.59
C LYS A 281 -20.42 -21.05 1.92
N TRP A 282 -21.60 -21.40 2.43
CA TRP A 282 -22.11 -20.93 3.73
C TRP A 282 -22.23 -22.08 4.71
N CYS A 283 -21.65 -21.94 5.91
CA CYS A 283 -21.87 -22.86 7.02
C CYS A 283 -22.95 -22.31 7.95
N PHE A 284 -24.19 -22.78 7.74
CA PHE A 284 -25.33 -22.54 8.63
C PHE A 284 -25.58 -23.69 9.62
N SER A 285 -24.81 -24.76 9.50
CA SER A 285 -24.87 -26.03 10.24
C SER A 285 -24.50 -25.93 11.74
N ILE A 286 -24.45 -24.71 12.28
CA ILE A 286 -23.83 -24.38 13.58
C ILE A 286 -24.70 -23.38 14.37
N PRO A 287 -24.76 -23.45 15.71
CA PRO A 287 -25.66 -22.62 16.50
C PRO A 287 -25.33 -21.12 16.49
N ASN A 288 -26.26 -20.32 17.01
CA ASN A 288 -25.92 -19.01 17.55
C ASN A 288 -25.11 -19.18 18.86
N PRO A 289 -23.87 -18.68 18.95
CA PRO A 289 -23.02 -18.84 20.13
C PRO A 289 -23.29 -17.85 21.27
N GLU A 290 -24.27 -16.95 21.15
CA GLU A 290 -24.56 -15.87 22.13
C GLU A 290 -25.18 -16.35 23.46
N VAL A 291 -25.26 -17.66 23.73
CA VAL A 291 -25.70 -18.19 25.03
C VAL A 291 -24.55 -18.20 26.05
N PRO A 292 -24.79 -17.92 27.34
CA PRO A 292 -23.73 -17.98 28.36
C PRO A 292 -23.02 -19.33 28.39
N ASN A 293 -21.67 -19.30 28.46
CA ASN A 293 -20.81 -20.48 28.46
C ASN A 293 -20.98 -21.41 27.24
N PHE A 294 -21.35 -20.87 26.06
CA PHE A 294 -21.51 -21.66 24.84
C PHE A 294 -20.25 -22.51 24.51
N PRO A 295 -20.37 -23.84 24.37
CA PRO A 295 -19.26 -24.69 23.99
C PRO A 295 -18.96 -24.54 22.49
N VAL A 296 -18.01 -23.68 22.14
CA VAL A 296 -17.59 -23.47 20.74
C VAL A 296 -16.94 -24.74 20.16
N GLN A 297 -16.16 -25.46 20.97
CA GLN A 297 -15.28 -26.55 20.53
C GLN A 297 -15.94 -27.62 19.64
N PRO A 298 -17.09 -28.23 20.00
CA PRO A 298 -17.68 -29.34 19.23
C PRO A 298 -18.13 -28.93 17.81
N TYR A 299 -18.27 -27.63 17.55
CA TYR A 299 -18.64 -27.10 16.25
C TYR A 299 -17.42 -26.74 15.40
N LEU A 300 -16.22 -26.57 15.99
CA LEU A 300 -14.99 -26.30 15.24
C LEU A 300 -14.59 -27.49 14.35
N ASP A 301 -14.75 -28.72 14.84
CA ASP A 301 -14.49 -29.94 14.07
C ASP A 301 -15.44 -30.06 12.87
N HIS A 302 -16.73 -29.73 13.06
CA HIS A 302 -17.73 -29.70 11.99
C HIS A 302 -17.40 -28.63 10.94
N ILE A 303 -17.08 -27.40 11.38
CA ILE A 303 -16.67 -26.32 10.47
C ILE A 303 -15.39 -26.72 9.72
N LYS A 304 -14.42 -27.34 10.39
CA LYS A 304 -13.20 -27.84 9.75
C LYS A 304 -13.52 -28.89 8.68
N ALA A 305 -14.35 -29.88 8.97
CA ALA A 305 -14.76 -30.88 7.97
C ALA A 305 -15.48 -30.22 6.77
N GLU A 306 -16.32 -29.21 7.02
CA GLU A 306 -16.95 -28.43 5.96
C GLU A 306 -15.98 -27.56 5.14
N MET A 307 -14.88 -27.09 5.74
CA MET A 307 -13.80 -26.38 5.08
C MET A 307 -12.89 -27.33 4.30
N ASP A 308 -12.48 -28.46 4.88
CA ASP A 308 -11.65 -29.49 4.25
C ASP A 308 -12.31 -30.02 2.96
N ALA A 309 -13.64 -30.18 2.96
CA ALA A 309 -14.42 -30.60 1.80
C ALA A 309 -14.64 -29.52 0.73
N PHE A 310 -14.34 -28.24 1.03
CA PHE A 310 -14.53 -27.10 0.12
C PHE A 310 -13.20 -26.47 -0.33
N GLN A 311 -12.15 -26.61 0.48
CA GLN A 311 -10.82 -26.02 0.33
C GLN A 311 -10.90 -24.50 0.09
N PRO A 312 -11.42 -23.69 1.03
CA PRO A 312 -11.55 -22.25 0.82
C PRO A 312 -10.20 -21.55 0.68
N ASP A 313 -10.21 -20.48 -0.11
CA ASP A 313 -9.08 -19.56 -0.26
C ASP A 313 -9.20 -18.38 0.73
N VAL A 314 -10.44 -18.02 1.13
CA VAL A 314 -10.74 -17.01 2.17
C VAL A 314 -11.84 -17.50 3.12
N VAL A 315 -11.70 -17.24 4.42
CA VAL A 315 -12.77 -17.43 5.42
C VAL A 315 -13.30 -16.09 5.91
N CYS A 316 -14.62 -15.91 5.81
CA CYS A 316 -15.32 -14.72 6.26
C CYS A 316 -16.21 -15.02 7.48
N ALA A 317 -16.16 -14.15 8.48
CA ALA A 317 -17.02 -14.20 9.67
C ALA A 317 -17.52 -12.80 10.04
N ALA A 318 -18.70 -12.73 10.65
CA ALA A 318 -19.29 -11.47 11.07
C ALA A 318 -19.93 -11.59 12.45
N SER A 319 -19.78 -10.56 13.28
CA SER A 319 -20.40 -10.45 14.60
C SER A 319 -20.14 -11.72 15.43
N LYS A 320 -21.17 -12.30 16.05
CA LYS A 320 -21.15 -13.58 16.76
C LYS A 320 -20.39 -14.73 16.05
N GLY A 321 -20.40 -14.79 14.72
CA GLY A 321 -19.66 -15.79 13.95
C GLY A 321 -18.15 -15.70 14.14
N GLY A 322 -17.64 -14.53 14.53
CA GLY A 322 -16.23 -14.30 14.85
C GLY A 322 -15.70 -15.17 15.99
N VAL A 323 -16.54 -15.68 16.90
CA VAL A 323 -16.10 -16.62 17.94
C VAL A 323 -15.58 -17.94 17.34
N TYR A 324 -16.21 -18.42 16.27
CA TYR A 324 -15.80 -19.64 15.58
C TYR A 324 -14.50 -19.40 14.80
N LEU A 325 -14.36 -18.26 14.12
CA LEU A 325 -13.12 -17.90 13.42
C LEU A 325 -11.92 -17.80 14.39
N VAL A 326 -12.12 -17.16 15.54
CA VAL A 326 -11.12 -17.13 16.63
C VAL A 326 -10.79 -18.53 17.13
N GLY A 327 -11.79 -19.41 17.28
CA GLY A 327 -11.58 -20.82 17.63
C GLY A 327 -10.78 -21.60 16.57
N LEU A 328 -11.06 -21.43 15.28
CA LEU A 328 -10.31 -22.04 14.18
C LEU A 328 -8.85 -21.57 14.16
N TRP A 329 -8.60 -20.28 14.43
CA TRP A 329 -7.25 -19.76 14.59
C TRP A 329 -6.54 -20.37 15.83
N GLN A 330 -7.21 -20.46 16.97
CA GLN A 330 -6.65 -21.04 18.20
C GLN A 330 -6.34 -22.55 18.07
N MET A 331 -7.18 -23.31 17.38
CA MET A 331 -6.96 -24.75 17.13
C MET A 331 -5.98 -25.06 15.97
N GLY A 332 -5.50 -24.03 15.25
CA GLY A 332 -4.66 -24.23 14.06
C GLY A 332 -5.43 -24.72 12.83
N TYR A 333 -6.75 -24.88 12.92
CA TYR A 333 -7.61 -25.37 11.83
C TYR A 333 -7.72 -24.40 10.66
N TRP A 334 -7.39 -23.12 10.87
CA TRP A 334 -7.27 -22.12 9.80
C TRP A 334 -6.07 -21.20 10.01
N ARG A 335 -5.32 -20.97 8.92
CA ARG A 335 -4.18 -20.03 8.83
C ARG A 335 -4.22 -19.18 7.54
N GLY A 336 -5.30 -19.26 6.76
CA GLY A 336 -5.41 -18.55 5.49
C GLY A 336 -6.09 -17.18 5.57
N PRO A 337 -6.15 -16.46 4.45
CA PRO A 337 -6.84 -15.17 4.29
C PRO A 337 -8.19 -15.10 5.02
N SER A 338 -8.41 -14.04 5.80
CA SER A 338 -9.60 -13.94 6.66
C SER A 338 -10.20 -12.53 6.73
N VAL A 339 -11.53 -12.43 6.61
CA VAL A 339 -12.28 -11.17 6.82
C VAL A 339 -13.17 -11.33 8.05
N LEU A 340 -12.98 -10.46 9.05
CA LEU A 340 -13.79 -10.38 10.27
C LEU A 340 -14.54 -9.04 10.30
N ILE A 341 -15.87 -9.09 10.24
CA ILE A 341 -16.75 -7.91 10.35
C ILE A 341 -17.26 -7.83 11.79
N ASN A 342 -17.04 -6.71 12.47
CA ASN A 342 -17.32 -6.44 13.88
C ASN A 342 -16.72 -7.52 14.82
N ALA A 343 -15.54 -7.24 15.37
CA ALA A 343 -14.83 -8.20 16.22
C ALA A 343 -15.69 -8.66 17.40
N HIS A 344 -15.99 -9.97 17.45
CA HIS A 344 -16.59 -10.58 18.62
C HIS A 344 -15.68 -10.37 19.85
N PRO A 345 -16.19 -10.08 21.06
CA PRO A 345 -15.37 -9.71 22.22
C PRO A 345 -14.28 -10.70 22.64
N THR A 346 -14.32 -11.96 22.18
CA THR A 346 -13.26 -12.97 22.38
C THR A 346 -12.02 -12.77 21.49
N CYS A 347 -12.13 -11.97 20.41
CA CYS A 347 -11.00 -11.64 19.55
C CYS A 347 -10.08 -10.63 20.28
N LYS A 348 -9.08 -11.14 20.99
CA LYS A 348 -8.09 -10.32 21.73
C LYS A 348 -6.72 -10.25 21.04
N GLN A 349 -6.47 -11.16 20.12
CA GLN A 349 -5.25 -11.24 19.32
C GLN A 349 -5.57 -11.83 17.95
N LEU A 350 -4.76 -11.47 16.95
CA LEU A 350 -4.75 -12.08 15.64
C LEU A 350 -3.60 -13.11 15.57
N PRO A 351 -3.73 -14.21 14.78
CA PRO A 351 -2.63 -15.14 14.54
C PRO A 351 -1.51 -14.52 13.69
N GLU A 352 -0.28 -14.97 13.92
CA GLU A 352 0.90 -14.60 13.13
C GLU A 352 0.79 -15.12 11.69
N ASP A 353 1.33 -14.33 10.76
CA ASP A 353 1.47 -14.56 9.32
C ASP A 353 0.19 -14.81 8.50
N VAL A 354 -0.99 -14.61 9.11
CA VAL A 354 -2.28 -14.69 8.43
C VAL A 354 -2.70 -13.32 7.85
N PRO A 355 -3.08 -13.23 6.55
CA PRO A 355 -3.68 -12.02 5.99
C PRO A 355 -5.08 -11.77 6.57
N ILE A 356 -5.30 -10.64 7.25
CA ILE A 356 -6.54 -10.37 8.00
C ILE A 356 -7.07 -8.96 7.74
N VAL A 357 -8.34 -8.85 7.36
CA VAL A 357 -9.09 -7.59 7.45
C VAL A 357 -10.04 -7.65 8.65
N LEU A 358 -9.90 -6.69 9.57
CA LEU A 358 -10.89 -6.39 10.59
C LEU A 358 -11.69 -5.16 10.14
N ALA A 359 -12.98 -5.34 9.83
CA ALA A 359 -13.92 -4.26 9.54
C ALA A 359 -14.75 -3.95 10.79
N GLN A 360 -14.93 -2.66 11.13
CA GLN A 360 -15.84 -2.28 12.23
C GLN A 360 -16.47 -0.90 12.03
N GLY A 361 -17.76 -0.80 12.35
CA GLY A 361 -18.46 0.48 12.48
C GLY A 361 -18.04 1.25 13.74
N GLY A 362 -17.80 2.55 13.60
CA GLY A 362 -17.43 3.43 14.72
C GLY A 362 -18.60 3.81 15.64
N ASN A 363 -19.83 3.45 15.27
CA ASN A 363 -21.04 3.59 16.07
C ASN A 363 -21.65 2.21 16.44
N ASP A 364 -20.86 1.12 16.41
CA ASP A 364 -21.32 -0.25 16.71
C ASP A 364 -22.00 -0.32 18.09
N GLU A 365 -23.30 -0.58 18.06
CA GLU A 365 -24.21 -0.62 19.20
C GLU A 365 -24.30 -2.01 19.87
N VAL A 366 -23.72 -3.04 19.26
CA VAL A 366 -23.79 -4.44 19.72
C VAL A 366 -22.47 -4.86 20.37
N TYR A 367 -21.33 -4.60 19.71
CA TYR A 367 -19.98 -4.83 20.24
C TYR A 367 -19.18 -3.51 20.29
N PRO A 368 -19.62 -2.50 21.08
CA PRO A 368 -19.01 -1.18 21.15
C PRO A 368 -17.54 -1.26 21.59
N THR A 369 -16.63 -1.10 20.63
CA THR A 369 -15.19 -1.31 20.81
C THR A 369 -14.44 -0.04 20.39
N PRO A 370 -13.74 0.66 21.31
CA PRO A 370 -13.01 1.87 20.96
C PRO A 370 -11.93 1.63 19.91
N ARG A 371 -11.70 2.61 19.02
CA ARG A 371 -10.65 2.59 17.99
C ARG A 371 -9.29 2.10 18.52
N ALA A 372 -8.86 2.59 19.68
CA ALA A 372 -7.59 2.23 20.32
C ALA A 372 -7.54 0.81 20.96
N GLU A 373 -8.66 0.08 21.00
CA GLU A 373 -8.71 -1.36 21.27
C GLU A 373 -8.59 -2.14 19.95
N LEU A 374 -9.32 -1.74 18.91
CA LEU A 374 -9.23 -2.33 17.56
C LEU A 374 -7.81 -2.22 16.98
N GLU A 375 -7.18 -1.05 17.11
CA GLU A 375 -5.78 -0.81 16.70
C GLU A 375 -4.79 -1.66 17.52
N ARG A 376 -5.09 -1.95 18.80
CA ARG A 376 -4.28 -2.89 19.60
C ARG A 376 -4.45 -4.35 19.17
N ILE A 377 -5.68 -4.78 18.86
CA ILE A 377 -5.95 -6.13 18.33
C ILE A 377 -5.20 -6.31 17.01
N VAL A 378 -5.34 -5.36 16.07
CA VAL A 378 -4.66 -5.43 14.76
C VAL A 378 -3.13 -5.40 14.91
N ALA A 379 -2.58 -4.65 15.87
CA ALA A 379 -1.15 -4.63 16.18
C ALA A 379 -0.60 -5.91 16.86
N THR A 380 -1.41 -6.97 17.03
CA THR A 380 -0.92 -8.31 17.42
C THR A 380 -0.65 -9.24 16.24
N GLY A 381 -1.16 -8.93 15.04
CA GLY A 381 -0.89 -9.70 13.83
C GLY A 381 0.38 -9.24 13.10
N SER A 382 0.82 -9.99 12.09
CA SER A 382 2.04 -9.67 11.35
C SER A 382 1.96 -8.33 10.60
N PRO A 383 3.03 -7.50 10.61
CA PRO A 383 3.10 -6.27 9.84
C PRO A 383 2.77 -6.47 8.35
N ASN A 384 2.11 -5.47 7.75
CA ASN A 384 1.55 -5.48 6.38
C ASN A 384 0.48 -6.57 6.09
N ARG A 385 0.37 -7.65 6.90
CA ARG A 385 -0.66 -8.70 6.73
C ARG A 385 -2.04 -8.29 7.25
N CYS A 386 -2.12 -7.36 8.20
CA CYS A 386 -3.37 -6.98 8.84
C CYS A 386 -3.84 -5.55 8.50
N LEU A 387 -5.15 -5.35 8.33
CA LEU A 387 -5.79 -4.06 8.04
C LEU A 387 -7.00 -3.83 8.97
N LEU A 388 -7.10 -2.61 9.52
CA LEU A 388 -8.28 -2.11 10.20
C LEU A 388 -9.14 -1.23 9.25
N TYR A 389 -10.24 -1.78 8.73
CA TYR A 389 -11.27 -1.00 8.03
C TYR A 389 -12.27 -0.42 9.04
N TYR A 390 -11.89 0.71 9.66
CA TYR A 390 -12.73 1.43 10.61
C TYR A 390 -13.54 2.54 9.92
N VAL A 391 -14.80 2.72 10.34
CA VAL A 391 -15.73 3.69 9.73
C VAL A 391 -16.34 4.60 10.80
N ALA A 392 -15.62 5.68 11.11
CA ALA A 392 -15.95 6.61 12.20
C ALA A 392 -16.86 7.79 11.77
N ASN A 393 -17.43 8.46 12.76
CA ASN A 393 -17.92 9.83 12.58
C ASN A 393 -16.74 10.77 12.29
N SER A 394 -16.99 11.82 11.51
CA SER A 394 -16.07 12.97 11.46
C SER A 394 -16.08 13.73 12.79
N GLY A 395 -15.18 14.70 12.96
CA GLY A 395 -15.38 15.76 13.93
C GLY A 395 -16.66 16.56 13.69
N VAL A 396 -17.08 17.29 14.72
CA VAL A 396 -18.29 18.12 14.72
C VAL A 396 -17.98 19.48 14.08
N MET A 397 -18.82 19.92 13.14
CA MET A 397 -18.77 21.25 12.53
C MET A 397 -19.30 22.32 13.50
N PRO A 398 -19.04 23.63 13.25
CA PRO A 398 -19.66 24.72 14.02
C PRO A 398 -21.20 24.70 14.05
N SER A 399 -21.85 23.99 13.12
CA SER A 399 -23.31 23.76 13.09
C SER A 399 -23.80 22.68 14.06
N GLY A 400 -22.91 21.99 14.77
CA GLY A 400 -23.23 20.84 15.63
C GLY A 400 -23.42 19.52 14.88
N GLN A 401 -23.26 19.50 13.55
CA GLN A 401 -23.41 18.30 12.71
C GLN A 401 -22.06 17.67 12.36
N HIS A 402 -22.05 16.37 12.08
CA HIS A 402 -20.91 15.68 11.47
C HIS A 402 -20.95 15.82 9.94
N THR A 403 -19.78 15.92 9.30
CA THR A 403 -19.66 15.87 7.82
C THR A 403 -19.80 14.45 7.26
N ARG A 404 -19.52 13.44 8.08
CA ARG A 404 -19.69 12.01 7.79
C ARG A 404 -20.10 11.32 9.09
N VAL A 405 -21.12 10.48 9.03
CA VAL A 405 -21.53 9.60 10.15
C VAL A 405 -20.86 8.24 9.96
N GLY A 406 -20.38 7.65 11.05
CA GLY A 406 -19.77 6.32 11.07
C GLY A 406 -20.81 5.20 10.98
N ASP A 407 -20.37 4.01 10.57
CA ASP A 407 -21.25 2.85 10.48
C ASP A 407 -21.68 2.38 11.88
N PHE A 408 -22.94 1.95 11.99
CA PHE A 408 -23.47 1.10 13.05
C PHE A 408 -23.10 -0.37 12.79
N HIS A 409 -23.51 -1.31 13.66
CA HIS A 409 -23.15 -2.72 13.57
C HIS A 409 -23.50 -3.34 12.19
N ASN A 410 -24.57 -2.91 11.53
CA ASN A 410 -24.93 -3.41 10.20
C ASN A 410 -23.97 -3.04 9.05
N MET A 411 -22.99 -2.16 9.30
CA MET A 411 -21.91 -1.76 8.38
C MET A 411 -22.37 -1.48 6.92
N GLU A 412 -23.19 -0.45 6.75
CA GLU A 412 -23.73 -0.05 5.44
C GLU A 412 -22.64 0.36 4.43
N SER A 413 -21.47 0.85 4.86
CA SER A 413 -20.39 1.17 3.94
C SER A 413 -19.86 -0.06 3.18
N LEU A 414 -19.95 -1.27 3.77
CA LEU A 414 -19.51 -2.52 3.15
C LEU A 414 -20.35 -2.90 1.92
N VAL A 415 -21.62 -2.49 1.87
CA VAL A 415 -22.54 -2.67 0.73
C VAL A 415 -22.57 -1.45 -0.21
N SER A 416 -21.51 -0.63 -0.18
CA SER A 416 -21.28 0.50 -1.07
C SER A 416 -19.93 0.36 -1.78
N ARG A 417 -19.74 1.05 -2.93
CA ARG A 417 -18.44 1.22 -3.63
C ARG A 417 -17.60 -0.08 -3.81
N ASP A 418 -18.27 -1.23 -4.01
CA ASP A 418 -17.69 -2.59 -4.09
C ASP A 418 -16.84 -3.01 -2.86
N MET A 419 -17.14 -2.47 -1.67
CA MET A 419 -16.24 -2.55 -0.53
C MET A 419 -16.03 -3.95 0.03
N LEU A 420 -17.09 -4.71 0.33
CA LEU A 420 -16.93 -6.05 0.90
C LEU A 420 -16.11 -6.98 -0.01
N PRO A 421 -16.37 -7.05 -1.33
CA PRO A 421 -15.48 -7.74 -2.28
C PRO A 421 -14.04 -7.22 -2.28
N ARG A 422 -13.82 -5.89 -2.27
CA ARG A 422 -12.47 -5.28 -2.22
C ARG A 422 -11.70 -5.59 -0.94
N LEU A 423 -12.38 -5.86 0.17
CA LEU A 423 -11.77 -6.32 1.41
C LEU A 423 -11.44 -7.83 1.38
N VAL A 424 -12.22 -8.65 0.66
CA VAL A 424 -11.88 -10.05 0.38
C VAL A 424 -10.65 -10.12 -0.54
N ASP A 425 -10.66 -9.40 -1.68
CA ASP A 425 -9.51 -9.26 -2.58
C ASP A 425 -8.24 -8.83 -1.82
N ALA A 426 -8.39 -7.90 -0.87
CA ALA A 426 -7.29 -7.38 -0.07
C ALA A 426 -6.60 -8.46 0.78
N THR A 427 -7.35 -9.44 1.31
CA THR A 427 -6.75 -10.58 2.05
C THR A 427 -5.96 -11.54 1.15
N LEU A 428 -6.19 -11.51 -0.17
CA LEU A 428 -5.48 -12.33 -1.17
C LEU A 428 -4.29 -11.62 -1.80
N CYS A 429 -4.11 -10.32 -1.58
CA CYS A 429 -3.01 -9.54 -2.14
C CYS A 429 -1.66 -9.91 -1.48
N PRO A 430 -0.63 -10.33 -2.26
CA PRO A 430 0.69 -10.68 -1.72
C PRO A 430 1.34 -9.53 -0.93
N ASP A 431 1.22 -8.30 -1.44
CA ASP A 431 1.73 -7.06 -0.83
C ASP A 431 0.92 -6.62 0.41
N GLY A 432 -0.12 -7.37 0.77
CA GLY A 432 -0.94 -7.16 1.97
C GLY A 432 -2.21 -6.31 1.76
N PRO A 433 -3.16 -6.35 2.72
CA PRO A 433 -4.50 -5.82 2.49
C PRO A 433 -4.57 -4.29 2.44
N GLU A 434 -3.70 -3.61 3.17
CA GLU A 434 -3.65 -2.14 3.21
C GLU A 434 -3.19 -1.55 1.86
N VAL A 435 -2.16 -2.15 1.25
CA VAL A 435 -1.63 -1.76 -0.07
C VAL A 435 -2.67 -2.04 -1.17
N HIS A 436 -3.36 -3.17 -1.09
CA HIS A 436 -4.48 -3.47 -2.01
C HIS A 436 -5.59 -2.43 -1.92
N LEU A 437 -6.04 -2.09 -0.70
CA LEU A 437 -7.10 -1.10 -0.52
C LEU A 437 -6.68 0.26 -1.09
N LEU A 438 -5.45 0.70 -0.83
CA LEU A 438 -4.88 1.95 -1.36
C LEU A 438 -4.85 1.96 -2.90
N ARG A 439 -4.37 0.89 -3.55
CA ARG A 439 -4.40 0.75 -5.02
C ARG A 439 -5.81 0.86 -5.58
N SER A 440 -6.77 0.18 -4.95
CA SER A 440 -8.17 0.16 -5.40
C SER A 440 -8.91 1.51 -5.27
N TRP A 441 -8.29 2.54 -4.65
CA TRP A 441 -8.80 3.92 -4.68
C TRP A 441 -8.65 4.55 -6.07
N ARG A 442 -7.53 4.27 -6.77
CA ARG A 442 -7.28 4.77 -8.14
C ARG A 442 -8.39 4.34 -9.08
N ASP A 443 -8.87 3.10 -8.93
CA ASP A 443 -9.95 2.56 -9.75
C ASP A 443 -11.34 3.19 -9.53
N ARG A 444 -11.51 4.09 -8.55
CA ARG A 444 -12.76 4.86 -8.34
C ARG A 444 -12.76 6.19 -9.13
N LEU A 445 -11.62 6.60 -9.68
CA LEU A 445 -11.51 7.77 -10.55
C LEU A 445 -12.15 7.50 -11.93
N GLY A 446 -12.73 8.52 -12.55
CA GLY A 446 -13.24 8.45 -13.92
C GLY A 446 -12.12 8.23 -14.94
N GLU A 447 -12.40 7.55 -16.06
CA GLU A 447 -11.36 7.07 -16.98
C GLU A 447 -10.61 8.21 -17.68
N GLY A 448 -11.30 9.29 -18.07
CA GLY A 448 -10.68 10.50 -18.60
C GLY A 448 -9.78 11.24 -17.59
N ARG A 449 -9.97 11.02 -16.29
CA ARG A 449 -9.08 11.52 -15.24
C ARG A 449 -7.87 10.61 -15.06
N LEU A 450 -8.06 9.29 -15.10
CA LEU A 450 -6.97 8.31 -15.00
C LEU A 450 -5.92 8.51 -16.10
N ALA A 451 -6.35 8.56 -17.36
CA ALA A 451 -5.44 8.80 -18.49
C ALA A 451 -4.69 10.14 -18.36
N ALA A 452 -5.38 11.18 -17.87
CA ALA A 452 -4.78 12.50 -17.71
C ALA A 452 -3.79 12.59 -16.54
N GLU A 453 -4.08 11.95 -15.41
CA GLU A 453 -3.14 11.86 -14.28
C GLU A 453 -1.91 11.01 -14.63
N GLU A 454 -2.08 9.91 -15.36
CA GLU A 454 -0.98 9.07 -15.86
C GLU A 454 -0.05 9.85 -16.81
N TRP A 455 -0.63 10.63 -17.72
CA TRP A 455 0.11 11.52 -18.61
C TRP A 455 0.84 12.64 -17.86
N LEU A 456 0.18 13.30 -16.90
CA LEU A 456 0.81 14.32 -16.05
C LEU A 456 1.97 13.73 -15.25
N GLY A 457 1.79 12.50 -14.78
CA GLY A 457 2.75 11.75 -13.97
C GLY A 457 2.52 11.93 -12.47
N TYR A 458 3.06 11.00 -11.71
CA TYR A 458 2.84 10.88 -10.26
C TYR A 458 4.10 11.14 -9.41
N SER A 459 5.08 11.89 -9.95
CA SER A 459 6.35 12.21 -9.29
C SER A 459 6.80 13.66 -9.55
N PRO A 460 7.48 14.31 -8.58
CA PRO A 460 8.06 15.65 -8.76
C PRO A 460 8.97 15.74 -10.00
N GLU A 461 9.77 14.70 -10.27
CA GLU A 461 10.71 14.68 -11.39
C GLU A 461 10.00 14.66 -12.76
N ARG A 462 8.83 14.01 -12.90
CA ARG A 462 8.04 14.08 -14.14
C ARG A 462 7.47 15.48 -14.37
N LEU A 463 7.07 16.17 -13.30
CA LEU A 463 6.59 17.55 -13.39
C LEU A 463 7.71 18.54 -13.69
N ARG A 464 8.87 18.39 -13.05
CA ARG A 464 10.05 19.25 -13.29
C ARG A 464 10.57 19.15 -14.73
N LYS A 465 10.43 17.99 -15.39
CA LYS A 465 10.71 17.83 -16.83
C LYS A 465 9.85 18.71 -17.75
N ARG A 466 8.73 19.25 -17.26
CA ARG A 466 7.84 20.18 -17.99
C ARG A 466 8.21 21.65 -17.80
N TRP A 467 9.15 21.97 -16.90
CA TRP A 467 9.46 23.35 -16.52
C TRP A 467 10.33 24.08 -17.55
N VAL A 468 9.94 25.30 -17.92
CA VAL A 468 10.67 26.14 -18.88
C VAL A 468 11.84 26.85 -18.19
N SER A 469 11.63 27.35 -16.97
CA SER A 469 12.64 28.01 -16.12
C SER A 469 13.69 27.08 -15.53
N ARG A 470 13.47 25.76 -15.62
CA ARG A 470 14.15 24.72 -14.82
C ARG A 470 14.07 24.95 -13.29
N GLY A 471 13.21 25.86 -12.82
CA GLY A 471 13.02 26.24 -11.42
C GLY A 471 13.85 27.41 -10.92
N MET A 472 14.75 27.98 -11.75
CA MET A 472 15.72 29.01 -11.34
C MET A 472 15.16 30.43 -11.33
N ASP A 473 14.17 30.72 -12.18
CA ASP A 473 13.64 32.08 -12.37
C ASP A 473 12.90 32.61 -11.13
N GLU A 474 12.89 33.93 -10.92
CA GLU A 474 12.07 34.58 -9.89
C GLU A 474 10.55 34.39 -10.14
N GLN A 475 10.13 34.42 -11.41
CA GLN A 475 8.72 34.27 -11.80
C GLN A 475 8.26 32.80 -11.66
N LYS A 476 7.58 32.50 -10.55
CA LYS A 476 7.12 31.14 -10.20
C LYS A 476 5.88 30.65 -10.96
N LEU A 477 5.24 31.47 -11.79
CA LEU A 477 4.05 31.10 -12.59
C LEU A 477 4.32 31.24 -14.09
N ARG A 478 4.11 30.16 -14.84
CA ARG A 478 4.21 30.09 -16.31
C ARG A 478 2.87 29.68 -16.91
N GLU A 479 2.35 30.47 -17.86
CA GLU A 479 1.09 30.17 -18.55
C GLU A 479 1.21 28.87 -19.38
N VAL A 480 0.24 27.96 -19.23
CA VAL A 480 0.14 26.72 -20.01
C VAL A 480 -0.70 27.03 -21.27
N PRO A 481 -0.15 26.89 -22.50
CA PRO A 481 -0.88 27.28 -23.71
C PRO A 481 -2.19 26.49 -23.86
N ARG A 482 -3.32 27.19 -24.06
CA ARG A 482 -4.68 26.60 -24.17
C ARG A 482 -4.81 25.45 -25.19
N GLY A 483 -4.02 25.46 -26.26
CA GLY A 483 -4.01 24.41 -27.28
C GLY A 483 -3.08 23.21 -26.98
N SER A 484 -2.36 23.23 -25.86
CA SER A 484 -1.40 22.17 -25.49
C SER A 484 -2.08 20.96 -24.87
N GLU A 485 -1.46 19.80 -25.06
CA GLU A 485 -1.80 18.54 -24.40
C GLU A 485 -1.76 18.66 -22.85
N GLU A 486 -0.88 19.52 -22.32
CA GLU A 486 -0.81 19.81 -20.88
C GLU A 486 -2.07 20.53 -20.35
N PHE A 487 -2.53 21.55 -21.08
CA PHE A 487 -3.79 22.23 -20.75
C PHE A 487 -4.98 21.25 -20.83
N GLN A 488 -5.01 20.39 -21.85
CA GLN A 488 -6.06 19.39 -22.03
C GLN A 488 -6.11 18.38 -20.88
N ASN A 489 -4.96 17.86 -20.44
CA ASN A 489 -4.91 16.89 -19.34
C ASN A 489 -5.26 17.53 -17.98
N VAL A 490 -4.74 18.73 -17.66
CA VAL A 490 -5.14 19.44 -16.42
C VAL A 490 -6.63 19.78 -16.44
N ALA A 491 -7.18 20.18 -17.60
CA ALA A 491 -8.61 20.40 -17.77
C ALA A 491 -9.43 19.10 -17.61
N ALA A 492 -8.94 17.96 -18.10
CA ALA A 492 -9.58 16.66 -17.94
C ALA A 492 -9.66 16.24 -16.46
N VAL A 493 -8.60 16.39 -15.67
CA VAL A 493 -8.63 16.14 -14.22
C VAL A 493 -9.57 17.12 -13.50
N PHE A 494 -9.68 18.37 -13.97
CA PHE A 494 -10.59 19.38 -13.39
C PHE A 494 -12.08 19.17 -13.72
N LYS A 495 -12.41 18.57 -14.87
CA LYS A 495 -13.80 18.44 -15.36
C LYS A 495 -14.39 17.03 -15.20
N THR A 496 -13.58 15.99 -15.25
CA THR A 496 -14.07 14.59 -15.23
C THR A 496 -14.73 14.24 -13.89
N ALA A 497 -15.94 13.68 -13.95
CA ALA A 497 -16.65 13.20 -12.77
C ALA A 497 -16.01 11.91 -12.18
N PRO A 498 -16.08 11.71 -10.85
CA PRO A 498 -15.78 10.41 -10.24
C PRO A 498 -16.77 9.33 -10.69
N LYS A 499 -16.39 8.04 -10.58
CA LYS A 499 -17.28 6.92 -10.96
C LYS A 499 -18.49 6.77 -10.03
N GLU A 500 -18.33 7.13 -8.75
CA GLU A 500 -19.42 7.15 -7.77
C GLU A 500 -19.88 8.58 -7.49
N PRO A 501 -21.16 8.79 -7.13
CA PRO A 501 -21.59 10.04 -6.51
C PRO A 501 -20.72 10.39 -5.30
N PRO A 502 -20.34 11.67 -5.11
CA PRO A 502 -19.61 12.11 -3.92
C PRO A 502 -20.45 11.87 -2.66
N ALA A 503 -19.76 11.61 -1.55
CA ALA A 503 -20.36 11.52 -0.22
C ALA A 503 -20.81 12.90 0.30
N TYR A 504 -20.20 13.98 -0.19
CA TYR A 504 -20.52 15.35 0.20
C TYR A 504 -21.60 15.98 -0.68
N LEU A 505 -22.53 16.71 -0.06
CA LEU A 505 -23.59 17.46 -0.75
C LEU A 505 -22.98 18.63 -1.54
N MET A 506 -23.13 18.57 -2.86
CA MET A 506 -22.52 19.47 -3.84
C MET A 506 -23.55 19.78 -4.94
N THR A 507 -23.25 20.73 -5.84
CA THR A 507 -24.11 21.00 -7.01
C THR A 507 -24.21 19.79 -7.95
N THR A 508 -25.13 19.80 -8.93
CA THR A 508 -25.21 18.69 -9.91
C THR A 508 -24.02 18.69 -10.87
N GLN A 509 -23.70 17.57 -11.53
CA GLN A 509 -22.60 17.54 -12.49
C GLN A 509 -22.86 18.53 -13.65
N ALA A 510 -24.09 18.57 -14.18
CA ALA A 510 -24.53 19.50 -15.22
C ALA A 510 -24.47 21.01 -14.84
N MET A 511 -24.19 21.36 -13.58
CA MET A 511 -23.82 22.71 -13.17
C MET A 511 -22.29 22.91 -13.24
N TRP A 512 -21.51 21.96 -12.73
CA TRP A 512 -20.04 21.97 -12.86
C TRP A 512 -19.56 21.91 -14.31
N ASP A 513 -20.30 21.22 -15.18
CA ASP A 513 -19.99 21.14 -16.61
C ASP A 513 -20.00 22.52 -17.30
N ARG A 514 -20.74 23.50 -16.75
CA ARG A 514 -20.77 24.90 -17.23
C ARG A 514 -19.58 25.74 -16.79
N VAL A 515 -18.91 25.35 -15.69
CA VAL A 515 -17.76 26.07 -15.14
C VAL A 515 -16.63 26.12 -16.17
N THR A 516 -16.15 27.31 -16.50
CA THR A 516 -15.21 27.51 -17.61
C THR A 516 -13.81 27.82 -17.08
N ILE A 517 -12.82 27.06 -17.54
CA ILE A 517 -11.39 27.32 -17.26
C ILE A 517 -10.95 28.52 -18.11
N LEU A 518 -10.39 29.54 -17.46
CA LEU A 518 -9.96 30.79 -18.09
C LEU A 518 -8.45 30.82 -18.32
N SER A 519 -7.66 30.34 -17.36
CA SER A 519 -6.22 30.11 -17.49
C SER A 519 -5.76 28.93 -16.64
N ILE A 520 -4.65 28.32 -17.06
CA ILE A 520 -3.92 27.32 -16.29
C ILE A 520 -2.47 27.79 -16.27
N GLN A 521 -1.92 27.97 -15.08
CA GLN A 521 -0.55 28.42 -14.87
C GLN A 521 0.23 27.36 -14.12
N ARG A 522 1.28 26.81 -14.73
CA ARG A 522 2.19 25.89 -14.07
C ARG A 522 3.03 26.64 -13.04
N VAL A 523 3.16 26.04 -11.87
CA VAL A 523 4.04 26.50 -10.81
C VAL A 523 5.44 25.94 -11.06
N GLU A 524 6.43 26.83 -11.14
CA GLU A 524 7.84 26.48 -11.37
C GLU A 524 8.71 27.09 -10.24
N ASN A 525 8.71 26.45 -9.07
CA ASN A 525 9.46 26.90 -7.89
C ASN A 525 10.52 25.86 -7.47
N GLY A 526 11.72 25.94 -8.04
CA GLY A 526 12.80 24.99 -7.80
C GLY A 526 13.28 24.92 -6.36
N LEU A 527 13.35 26.06 -5.65
CA LEU A 527 13.76 26.08 -4.24
C LEU A 527 12.77 25.31 -3.35
N GLN A 528 11.46 25.45 -3.61
CA GLN A 528 10.42 24.73 -2.89
C GLN A 528 10.43 23.22 -3.21
N GLU A 529 10.70 22.85 -4.46
CA GLU A 529 10.78 21.46 -4.89
C GLU A 529 12.03 20.76 -4.34
N GLU A 530 13.21 21.35 -4.50
CA GLU A 530 14.50 20.84 -4.01
C GLU A 530 14.61 20.86 -2.48
N GLY A 531 14.11 21.92 -1.84
CA GLY A 531 14.26 22.15 -0.40
C GLY A 531 13.19 21.49 0.47
N SER A 532 12.06 21.07 -0.09
CA SER A 532 10.90 20.61 0.68
C SER A 532 10.24 19.36 0.09
N THR A 533 9.80 19.43 -1.17
CA THR A 533 9.03 18.36 -1.82
C THR A 533 9.86 17.12 -2.07
N LYS A 534 10.98 17.26 -2.77
CA LYS A 534 11.84 16.13 -3.18
C LYS A 534 12.48 15.42 -2.00
N PRO A 535 13.04 16.11 -0.98
CA PRO A 535 13.53 15.46 0.24
C PRO A 535 12.44 14.64 0.95
N TYR A 536 11.18 15.11 0.95
CA TYR A 536 10.07 14.35 1.51
C TYR A 536 9.68 13.14 0.64
N TYR A 537 9.67 13.28 -0.69
CA TYR A 537 9.41 12.18 -1.64
C TYR A 537 10.49 11.07 -1.56
N ASP A 538 11.77 11.45 -1.55
CA ASP A 538 12.89 10.50 -1.37
C ASP A 538 12.98 9.92 0.05
N SER A 539 12.46 10.61 1.06
CA SER A 539 12.26 10.05 2.40
C SER A 539 11.11 9.05 2.41
N LEU A 540 9.94 9.42 1.86
CA LEU A 540 8.75 8.57 1.77
C LEU A 540 9.10 7.23 1.13
N ARG A 541 9.72 7.24 -0.06
CA ARG A 541 10.14 6.04 -0.78
C ARG A 541 10.99 5.11 0.09
N ARG A 542 12.00 5.63 0.78
CA ARG A 542 12.85 4.84 1.70
C ARG A 542 12.06 4.32 2.89
N THR A 543 11.25 5.15 3.54
CA THR A 543 10.46 4.72 4.72
C THR A 543 9.40 3.67 4.41
N LEU A 544 9.03 3.45 3.14
CA LEU A 544 8.15 2.37 2.72
C LEU A 544 8.97 1.09 2.43
N ASP A 545 10.12 1.22 1.78
CA ASP A 545 11.11 0.15 1.61
C ASP A 545 11.55 -0.43 2.98
N ASP A 546 11.88 0.43 3.95
CA ASP A 546 12.17 0.11 5.36
C ASP A 546 11.02 -0.70 6.03
N GLN A 547 9.78 -0.49 5.59
CA GLN A 547 8.58 -1.17 6.10
C GLN A 547 8.22 -2.42 5.29
N GLY A 548 8.98 -2.79 4.26
CA GLY A 548 8.64 -3.88 3.35
C GLY A 548 7.44 -3.59 2.44
N VAL A 549 7.26 -2.33 2.04
CA VAL A 549 6.18 -1.86 1.15
C VAL A 549 6.80 -1.21 -0.09
N GLU A 550 6.55 -1.79 -1.27
CA GLU A 550 7.08 -1.27 -2.52
C GLU A 550 6.42 0.07 -2.91
N PHE A 551 7.23 1.12 -3.09
CA PHE A 551 6.75 2.44 -3.45
C PHE A 551 6.27 2.51 -4.92
N GLU A 552 4.96 2.35 -5.11
CA GLU A 552 4.25 2.62 -6.37
C GLU A 552 3.76 4.09 -6.46
N PRO A 553 4.23 4.90 -7.43
CA PRO A 553 3.65 6.20 -7.77
C PRO A 553 2.21 6.06 -8.30
N GLY A 554 1.32 6.99 -7.96
CA GLY A 554 -0.11 6.86 -8.29
C GLY A 554 -0.90 5.95 -7.34
N THR A 555 -0.22 5.39 -6.34
CA THR A 555 -0.79 4.68 -5.18
C THR A 555 -0.36 5.41 -3.91
N HIS A 556 0.96 5.62 -3.74
CA HIS A 556 1.55 6.39 -2.64
C HIS A 556 1.71 7.89 -2.94
N THR A 557 1.31 8.31 -4.15
CA THR A 557 1.20 9.71 -4.59
C THR A 557 -0.09 9.87 -5.40
N CYS A 558 -0.73 11.04 -5.35
CA CYS A 558 -2.00 11.27 -6.04
C CYS A 558 -2.26 12.75 -6.37
N TRP A 559 -3.18 13.02 -7.29
CA TRP A 559 -3.57 14.37 -7.67
C TRP A 559 -4.81 14.85 -6.92
N ALA A 560 -4.72 16.05 -6.34
CA ALA A 560 -5.80 16.66 -5.55
C ALA A 560 -5.83 18.19 -5.69
N PHE A 561 -6.91 18.80 -5.22
CA PHE A 561 -7.17 20.23 -5.34
C PHE A 561 -7.17 20.93 -3.98
N HIS A 562 -6.68 22.17 -3.94
CA HIS A 562 -6.65 23.02 -2.75
C HIS A 562 -7.16 24.43 -3.06
N GLY A 563 -8.06 24.93 -2.22
CA GLY A 563 -8.55 26.30 -2.27
C GLY A 563 -8.14 27.04 -1.02
N ALA A 564 -7.69 28.28 -1.20
CA ALA A 564 -7.49 29.24 -0.14
C ALA A 564 -7.87 30.63 -0.65
N GLN A 565 -7.77 31.64 0.22
CA GLN A 565 -7.86 33.04 -0.19
C GLN A 565 -6.67 33.41 -1.10
N PRO A 566 -6.77 34.46 -1.95
CA PRO A 566 -5.73 34.79 -2.93
C PRO A 566 -4.34 35.05 -2.34
N ASP A 567 -4.28 35.69 -1.17
CA ASP A 567 -3.06 35.96 -0.39
C ASP A 567 -2.36 34.67 0.06
N ALA A 568 -3.14 33.70 0.54
CA ALA A 568 -2.62 32.39 0.92
C ALA A 568 -2.14 31.58 -0.30
N ILE A 569 -2.86 31.63 -1.43
CA ILE A 569 -2.43 31.00 -2.69
C ILE A 569 -1.09 31.59 -3.17
N GLU A 570 -0.96 32.92 -3.17
CA GLU A 570 0.27 33.61 -3.56
C GLU A 570 1.45 33.26 -2.63
N SER A 571 1.21 33.20 -1.31
CA SER A 571 2.19 32.73 -0.33
C SER A 571 2.65 31.28 -0.59
N ILE A 572 1.72 30.36 -0.83
CA ILE A 572 2.01 28.95 -1.13
C ILE A 572 2.87 28.79 -2.40
N ILE A 573 2.59 29.58 -3.44
CA ILE A 573 3.31 29.54 -4.72
C ILE A 573 4.72 30.15 -4.58
N SER A 574 4.84 31.30 -3.90
CA SER A 574 6.06 32.11 -3.86
C SER A 574 7.07 31.67 -2.81
N ASN A 575 6.65 31.03 -1.71
CA ASN A 575 7.53 30.66 -0.61
C ASN A 575 8.65 29.70 -1.07
N PRO A 576 9.94 30.04 -0.89
CA PRO A 576 11.06 29.24 -1.39
C PRO A 576 11.44 28.04 -0.51
N LEU A 577 10.87 27.90 0.69
CA LEU A 577 11.26 26.85 1.67
C LEU A 577 10.09 25.96 2.11
N ALA A 578 8.90 26.54 2.26
CA ALA A 578 7.70 25.84 2.71
C ALA A 578 6.45 26.43 2.05
N GLY A 579 5.98 25.82 0.97
CA GLY A 579 4.77 26.23 0.26
C GLY A 579 3.53 26.06 1.14
N PHE A 580 3.11 24.82 1.37
CA PHE A 580 2.06 24.53 2.35
C PHE A 580 2.59 24.59 3.79
N GLN A 581 1.76 25.09 4.71
CA GLN A 581 2.08 25.19 6.14
C GLN A 581 1.00 24.49 6.98
N PRO A 582 1.02 23.14 7.08
CA PRO A 582 -0.09 22.34 7.63
C PRO A 582 -0.49 22.64 9.08
N LEU A 583 0.41 23.23 9.87
CA LEU A 583 0.15 23.59 11.27
C LEU A 583 -0.27 25.05 11.45
N ALA A 584 -0.18 25.88 10.40
CA ALA A 584 -0.63 27.28 10.40
C ALA A 584 -2.10 27.44 9.94
N SER A 585 -2.65 26.45 9.23
CA SER A 585 -4.02 26.48 8.65
C SER A 585 -5.17 26.38 9.67
N GLY A 586 -4.91 26.34 10.97
CA GLY A 586 -5.88 26.04 12.04
C GLY A 586 -6.88 27.15 12.43
N THR A 587 -7.25 28.06 11.53
CA THR A 587 -7.96 29.32 11.89
C THR A 587 -9.30 29.58 11.21
N ARG A 588 -9.75 28.77 10.24
CA ARG A 588 -10.97 29.05 9.45
C ARG A 588 -12.08 28.00 9.44
N ASN A 589 -11.83 26.75 9.84
CA ASN A 589 -12.86 25.70 9.92
C ASN A 589 -12.52 24.68 11.01
N SER A 590 -13.52 23.88 11.40
CA SER A 590 -13.34 22.72 12.29
C SER A 590 -12.43 21.66 11.66
N ASN A 591 -11.39 21.24 12.38
CA ASN A 591 -10.45 20.18 11.98
C ASN A 591 -11.10 18.78 12.06
N VAL A 592 -12.14 18.52 11.26
CA VAL A 592 -12.99 17.33 11.38
C VAL A 592 -12.30 16.00 11.06
N TRP A 593 -11.13 16.03 10.42
CA TRP A 593 -10.28 14.86 10.14
C TRP A 593 -8.87 14.99 10.74
N GLY A 594 -8.66 15.98 11.61
CA GLY A 594 -7.37 16.30 12.23
C GLY A 594 -6.76 17.61 11.73
N SER A 595 -5.67 18.04 12.36
CA SER A 595 -4.90 19.22 11.94
C SER A 595 -3.97 18.89 10.78
N GLY A 596 -3.97 19.74 9.75
CA GLY A 596 -3.09 19.64 8.58
C GLY A 596 -3.52 20.61 7.46
N THR A 597 -2.94 20.44 6.27
CA THR A 597 -3.49 21.04 5.05
C THR A 597 -4.47 20.07 4.41
N TYR A 598 -5.69 20.55 4.14
CA TYR A 598 -6.77 19.78 3.53
C TYR A 598 -6.71 19.92 2.01
N PHE A 599 -6.84 18.79 1.31
CA PHE A 599 -6.94 18.69 -0.14
C PHE A 599 -8.19 17.87 -0.49
N ALA A 600 -8.91 18.27 -1.53
CA ALA A 600 -10.07 17.53 -2.02
C ALA A 600 -9.70 16.71 -3.25
N ARG A 601 -10.24 15.49 -3.38
CA ARG A 601 -10.13 14.71 -4.61
C ARG A 601 -10.69 15.47 -5.80
N ASP A 602 -11.84 16.12 -5.62
CA ASP A 602 -12.61 16.74 -6.70
C ASP A 602 -12.64 18.28 -6.55
N PRO A 603 -12.35 19.06 -7.61
CA PRO A 603 -12.20 20.52 -7.53
C PRO A 603 -13.52 21.20 -7.17
N LYS A 604 -14.62 20.60 -7.59
CA LYS A 604 -15.98 21.02 -7.30
C LYS A 604 -16.26 21.12 -5.79
N TYR A 605 -15.67 20.26 -4.95
CA TYR A 605 -15.80 20.37 -3.50
C TYR A 605 -15.15 21.67 -2.98
N VAL A 606 -13.97 22.00 -3.54
CA VAL A 606 -13.23 23.24 -3.23
C VAL A 606 -14.02 24.49 -3.65
N ALA A 607 -14.74 24.41 -4.77
CA ALA A 607 -15.53 25.52 -5.31
C ALA A 607 -16.90 25.69 -4.62
N ASP A 608 -17.66 24.61 -4.45
CA ASP A 608 -19.01 24.64 -3.85
C ASP A 608 -18.96 24.86 -2.33
N GLY A 609 -17.92 24.35 -1.65
CA GLY A 609 -17.69 24.58 -0.22
C GLY A 609 -17.08 25.94 0.14
N GLY A 610 -16.90 26.85 -0.84
CA GLY A 610 -16.37 28.21 -0.63
C GLY A 610 -14.88 28.28 -0.26
N PHE A 611 -14.13 27.19 -0.38
CA PHE A 611 -12.72 27.13 0.01
C PHE A 611 -11.81 27.98 -0.89
N CYS A 612 -12.24 28.30 -2.12
CA CYS A 612 -11.58 29.25 -3.03
C CYS A 612 -11.60 30.71 -2.55
N GLY A 613 -12.20 30.99 -1.38
CA GLY A 613 -12.42 32.35 -0.90
C GLY A 613 -13.61 33.02 -1.57
N GLN A 614 -13.66 34.35 -1.50
CA GLN A 614 -14.63 35.13 -2.26
C GLN A 614 -14.20 35.23 -3.73
N PRO A 615 -15.12 35.14 -4.70
CA PRO A 615 -14.80 35.45 -6.09
C PRO A 615 -14.23 36.85 -6.24
N ALA A 616 -13.36 37.04 -7.24
CA ALA A 616 -12.90 38.36 -7.64
C ALA A 616 -14.06 39.20 -8.24
N PRO A 617 -13.91 40.53 -8.39
CA PRO A 617 -14.99 41.41 -8.88
C PRO A 617 -15.51 41.09 -10.30
N ASP A 618 -14.74 40.34 -11.09
CA ASP A 618 -15.11 39.82 -12.41
C ASP A 618 -15.82 38.45 -12.36
N GLY A 619 -16.08 37.92 -11.15
CA GLY A 619 -16.66 36.61 -10.89
C GLY A 619 -15.66 35.46 -10.86
N THR A 620 -14.37 35.69 -11.14
CA THR A 620 -13.39 34.61 -11.23
C THR A 620 -12.97 34.04 -9.89
N ARG A 621 -12.62 32.76 -9.89
CA ARG A 621 -12.14 31.99 -8.74
C ARG A 621 -10.81 31.31 -9.11
N ARG A 622 -9.99 31.03 -8.09
CA ARG A 622 -8.68 30.41 -8.23
C ARG A 622 -8.55 29.24 -7.27
N MET A 623 -7.94 28.14 -7.74
CA MET A 623 -7.54 27.01 -6.89
C MET A 623 -6.24 26.38 -7.40
N LEU A 624 -5.54 25.70 -6.51
CA LEU A 624 -4.34 24.93 -6.83
C LEU A 624 -4.71 23.47 -7.15
N MET A 625 -4.07 22.91 -8.17
CA MET A 625 -3.97 21.46 -8.39
C MET A 625 -2.57 21.00 -8.00
N CYS A 626 -2.50 19.99 -7.14
CA CYS A 626 -1.31 19.60 -6.41
C CYS A 626 -1.04 18.10 -6.55
N LEU A 627 0.23 17.73 -6.66
CA LEU A 627 0.68 16.36 -6.48
C LEU A 627 0.95 16.15 -4.98
N LEU A 628 0.25 15.19 -4.36
CA LEU A 628 0.41 14.83 -2.96
C LEU A 628 1.34 13.62 -2.82
N MET A 629 2.14 13.62 -1.76
CA MET A 629 2.89 12.46 -1.27
C MET A 629 2.10 11.81 -0.14
N SER A 630 0.99 11.16 -0.51
CA SER A 630 0.01 10.57 0.41
C SER A 630 0.58 9.41 1.24
N GLY A 631 1.57 8.68 0.72
CA GLY A 631 2.20 7.53 1.37
C GLY A 631 1.20 6.46 1.77
N MET A 632 1.36 5.89 2.98
CA MET A 632 0.32 5.07 3.61
C MET A 632 -0.60 5.96 4.46
N PRO A 633 -1.89 6.06 4.14
CA PRO A 633 -2.85 6.91 4.85
C PRO A 633 -3.64 6.15 5.93
N CYS A 634 -4.00 6.83 7.02
CA CYS A 634 -4.98 6.30 7.99
C CYS A 634 -6.34 7.01 7.87
N LEU A 635 -7.40 6.46 8.49
CA LEU A 635 -8.61 7.24 8.72
C LEU A 635 -8.30 8.45 9.60
N GLY A 636 -8.76 9.63 9.19
CA GLY A 636 -8.64 10.88 9.93
C GLY A 636 -9.33 10.83 11.30
N ASP A 637 -8.94 11.76 12.17
CA ASP A 637 -9.46 11.85 13.53
C ASP A 637 -9.29 13.29 14.04
N PRO A 638 -10.32 13.92 14.65
CA PRO A 638 -10.18 15.25 15.25
C PRO A 638 -9.06 15.35 16.31
N LEU A 639 -8.63 14.24 16.89
CA LEU A 639 -7.54 14.18 17.86
C LEU A 639 -6.14 14.15 17.21
N HIS A 640 -6.02 13.97 15.88
CA HIS A 640 -4.75 14.04 15.16
C HIS A 640 -4.20 15.48 15.11
N LYS A 641 -3.40 15.86 16.12
CA LYS A 641 -2.82 17.20 16.26
C LYS A 641 -1.51 17.35 15.47
N GLY A 642 -1.56 17.13 14.16
CA GLY A 642 -0.41 17.29 13.25
C GLY A 642 0.63 16.17 13.29
N VAL A 643 0.47 15.18 14.17
CA VAL A 643 1.26 13.94 14.21
C VAL A 643 0.29 12.77 14.14
N LEU A 644 0.49 11.89 13.16
CA LEU A 644 -0.37 10.72 12.92
C LEU A 644 0.03 9.50 13.77
N PRO A 645 -0.83 8.48 13.91
CA PRO A 645 -0.52 7.23 14.60
C PRO A 645 0.72 6.52 14.02
N ILE A 646 1.32 5.64 14.82
CA ILE A 646 2.35 4.71 14.34
C ILE A 646 1.68 3.67 13.46
N ARG A 647 2.28 3.35 12.30
CA ARG A 647 1.84 2.28 11.40
C ARG A 647 2.61 1.00 11.71
N ASN A 648 3.91 1.02 11.44
CA ASN A 648 4.86 -0.04 11.79
C ASN A 648 6.09 0.63 12.42
N LYS A 649 6.47 0.26 13.65
CA LYS A 649 7.50 1.01 14.42
C LYS A 649 8.86 1.00 13.70
N PRO A 650 9.56 2.14 13.57
CA PRO A 650 9.28 3.47 14.15
C PRO A 650 8.33 4.37 13.32
N HIS A 651 7.94 3.94 12.12
CA HIS A 651 7.24 4.73 11.12
C HIS A 651 5.77 5.04 11.47
N ARG A 652 5.28 6.18 10.97
CA ARG A 652 3.90 6.66 11.11
C ARG A 652 3.20 6.65 9.76
N TYR A 653 1.87 6.72 9.77
CA TYR A 653 1.11 7.06 8.56
C TYR A 653 1.55 8.43 8.02
N ASN A 654 1.49 8.60 6.70
CA ASN A 654 2.03 9.77 6.00
C ASN A 654 0.98 10.86 5.74
N SER A 655 -0.29 10.47 5.66
CA SER A 655 -1.45 11.36 5.52
C SER A 655 -2.70 10.74 6.17
N SER A 656 -3.82 11.45 6.18
CA SER A 656 -5.09 10.91 6.69
C SER A 656 -6.31 11.32 5.86
N VAL A 657 -7.30 10.42 5.74
CA VAL A 657 -8.45 10.56 4.83
C VAL A 657 -9.82 10.56 5.52
N ASP A 658 -10.86 11.09 4.87
CA ASP A 658 -12.25 11.02 5.35
C ASP A 658 -12.85 9.61 5.33
N SER A 659 -12.35 8.76 4.43
CA SER A 659 -12.86 7.41 4.24
C SER A 659 -11.84 6.49 3.61
N LEU A 660 -11.68 5.30 4.20
CA LEU A 660 -10.83 4.23 3.65
C LEU A 660 -11.44 3.56 2.41
N SER A 661 -12.71 3.83 2.07
CA SER A 661 -13.41 3.15 0.96
C SER A 661 -13.12 3.74 -0.43
N SER A 662 -13.11 5.07 -0.50
CA SER A 662 -12.91 5.89 -1.70
C SER A 662 -12.84 7.33 -1.18
N PRO A 663 -11.63 7.85 -0.88
CA PRO A 663 -11.48 9.17 -0.27
C PRO A 663 -11.99 10.30 -1.15
N GLU A 664 -12.46 11.35 -0.49
CA GLU A 664 -12.84 12.63 -1.09
C GLU A 664 -12.06 13.79 -0.46
N ILE A 665 -11.53 13.61 0.75
CA ILE A 665 -10.63 14.55 1.43
C ILE A 665 -9.36 13.82 1.88
N ILE A 666 -8.20 14.43 1.60
CA ILE A 666 -6.87 13.99 2.04
C ILE A 666 -6.26 15.13 2.87
N VAL A 667 -5.78 14.82 4.08
CA VAL A 667 -5.14 15.77 4.99
C VAL A 667 -3.67 15.40 5.14
N VAL A 668 -2.79 16.34 4.79
CA VAL A 668 -1.33 16.19 4.83
C VAL A 668 -0.77 17.03 5.97
N GLN A 669 0.12 16.47 6.78
CA GLN A 669 0.67 17.10 7.99
C GLN A 669 2.08 17.68 7.80
N HIS A 670 2.79 17.31 6.73
CA HIS A 670 4.16 17.77 6.45
C HIS A 670 4.20 18.81 5.31
N PRO A 671 4.95 19.93 5.41
CA PRO A 671 5.06 20.95 4.35
C PRO A 671 5.44 20.38 2.98
N GLY A 672 6.49 19.55 2.94
CA GLY A 672 6.95 18.86 1.72
C GLY A 672 6.03 17.73 1.24
N GLY A 673 4.91 17.46 1.92
CA GLY A 673 3.94 16.41 1.56
C GLY A 673 3.00 16.77 0.41
N ALA A 674 3.08 17.98 -0.13
CA ALA A 674 2.32 18.41 -1.31
C ALA A 674 3.13 19.40 -2.17
N LEU A 675 3.12 19.19 -3.49
CA LEU A 675 3.68 20.10 -4.48
C LEU A 675 2.53 20.84 -5.19
N PRO A 676 2.39 22.17 -5.04
CA PRO A 676 1.51 22.94 -5.91
C PRO A 676 2.09 22.90 -7.32
N ALA A 677 1.36 22.33 -8.29
CA ALA A 677 1.85 22.13 -9.65
C ALA A 677 1.18 23.06 -10.66
N TYR A 678 -0.11 23.36 -10.46
CA TYR A 678 -0.88 24.27 -11.32
C TYR A 678 -1.78 25.20 -10.49
N LEU A 679 -1.86 26.45 -10.89
CA LEU A 679 -2.90 27.40 -10.51
C LEU A 679 -3.95 27.45 -11.63
N ILE A 680 -5.20 27.13 -11.30
CA ILE A 680 -6.32 27.12 -12.24
C ILE A 680 -7.22 28.32 -11.93
N THR A 681 -7.45 29.17 -12.93
CA THR A 681 -8.43 30.29 -12.84
C THR A 681 -9.68 29.91 -13.64
N PHE A 682 -10.85 30.07 -13.03
CA PHE A 682 -12.12 29.62 -13.59
C PHE A 682 -13.28 30.54 -13.19
N ALA A 683 -14.42 30.40 -13.87
CA ALA A 683 -15.71 30.98 -13.50
C ALA A 683 -16.75 29.85 -13.41
#